data_AF-A0A4U7EVZ6-F1
#
_entry.id   AF-A0A4U7EVZ6-F1
#
_cell.length_a   1.000
_cell.length_b   1.000
_cell.length_c   1.000
_cell.angle_alpha   90.00
_cell.angle_beta   90.00
_cell.angle_gamma   90.00
#
_symmetry.space_group_name_H-M   'P 1'
#
loop_
_entity.id
_entity.type
_entity.pdbx_description
1 polymer ?
#
loop_
_entity_poly.entity_id
_entity_poly.type
_entity_poly.pdbx_seq_one_letter_code
_entity_poly.pdbx_strand_id
1 'polypeptide(L)'
;MPGRKIPKKQLISDLQRVADQLKKTPTVAEYQKHGNHSRHTLVSRFESYNDAIRTAGLEPNQQVADPSDSGLNISKNQLIDDLRRVADVVEGTPTQHQYKKHGDHAANTLVREFGSYNNAIRVAGYDLNRHTAASKSELLSDLQRVQSKLGKTPTSHQYDQHGEHSLGRLTNIFGTYNNALKSADIDVNSRIDIPAEELLTNLAEVTDNLGETPTRDQYNEHGDYHADTLGKRFGSFGTALKEIGYEPNRKQPVSDTELILDIQKVAKVLGGPPTYDQYGTHGEFSTSTLVYHFGSYNEGIRAAGYVPVREVNIENKHLLTDIKEVQKKVGETPTVMQYNEYGTYHADTLYKRFGSYSSALKAAGYEPNQYRDIPSSDLLSDIRKHSDERERAPTSPRYDEKGKYAAKTIIQRYGTWSDAVKAAGCEPPSYHYYSDKQLLRELQRLANGNKAPTPREVEVSGKYSYTCYMDRFGRWWQACVRANLRPHVRVPLKEREYSAFVETAVQYDDPITKIIGLLSAFTGLTTPLLGEFSTEWLDRLYSDRHDTLIVVPSEHIATTEDWVLQIPKRWHPPSSDEAHELPLEGLLKWHDKSKITDIDTIGKGGVTGYIQKIAKKSGIDRQRNCFDSNLRPSLAAHLIRQGAEVWEAAMQVGFEYTNWGRLGETGIEDYLLWVYQMDGTVHHDYEPKGVHLDPPMTHE
;
A
#
# COMPACT_ATOMS: atom_id res chain seq x y z
N MET A 1 14.24 -31.46 -42.81
CA MET A 1 14.90 -32.71 -42.36
C MET A 1 15.00 -32.69 -40.84
N PRO A 2 14.51 -33.72 -40.11
CA PRO A 2 14.69 -33.77 -38.66
C PRO A 2 16.16 -34.06 -38.31
N GLY A 3 16.77 -33.18 -37.50
CA GLY A 3 18.17 -33.31 -37.10
C GLY A 3 18.44 -34.63 -36.39
N ARG A 4 19.46 -35.37 -36.85
CA ARG A 4 19.91 -36.63 -36.24
C ARG A 4 20.22 -36.41 -34.75
N LYS A 5 19.48 -37.09 -33.86
CA LYS A 5 19.73 -37.08 -32.42
C LYS A 5 21.10 -37.68 -32.11
N ILE A 6 21.87 -37.03 -31.22
CA ILE A 6 23.20 -37.50 -30.82
C ILE A 6 23.07 -38.82 -30.04
N PRO A 7 23.82 -39.88 -30.41
CA PRO A 7 23.81 -41.16 -29.71
C PRO A 7 24.28 -41.06 -28.25
N LYS A 8 23.64 -41.79 -27.32
CA LYS A 8 24.03 -41.84 -25.90
C LYS A 8 25.51 -42.21 -25.72
N LYS A 9 26.03 -43.13 -26.53
CA LYS A 9 27.44 -43.54 -26.55
C LYS A 9 28.39 -42.36 -26.82
N GLN A 10 28.02 -41.45 -27.72
CA GLN A 10 28.83 -40.28 -28.05
C GLN A 10 28.87 -39.28 -26.89
N LEU A 11 27.75 -39.09 -26.19
CA LEU A 11 27.67 -38.24 -25.01
C LEU A 11 28.49 -38.78 -23.83
N ILE A 12 28.47 -40.11 -23.62
CA ILE A 12 29.29 -40.78 -22.61
C ILE A 12 30.79 -40.63 -22.93
N SER A 13 31.19 -40.87 -24.18
CA SER A 13 32.60 -40.72 -24.57
C SER A 13 33.11 -39.29 -24.42
N ASP A 14 32.27 -38.28 -24.68
CA ASP A 14 32.66 -36.89 -24.46
C ASP A 14 32.78 -36.57 -22.96
N LEU A 15 31.91 -37.12 -22.12
CA LEU A 15 31.95 -36.95 -20.67
C LEU A 15 33.18 -37.63 -20.04
N GLN A 16 33.53 -38.83 -20.51
CA GLN A 16 34.77 -39.53 -20.13
C GLN A 16 36.01 -38.75 -20.56
N ARG A 17 36.03 -38.24 -21.81
CA ARG A 17 37.13 -37.40 -22.31
C ARG A 17 37.35 -36.15 -21.45
N VAL A 18 36.28 -35.48 -21.03
CA VAL A 18 36.39 -34.31 -20.15
C VAL A 18 36.87 -34.70 -18.76
N ALA A 19 36.44 -35.85 -18.23
CA ALA A 19 36.92 -36.36 -16.95
C ALA A 19 38.42 -36.69 -17.00
N ASP A 20 38.88 -37.32 -18.07
CA ASP A 20 40.31 -37.62 -18.30
C ASP A 20 41.13 -36.33 -18.42
N GLN A 21 40.60 -35.33 -19.14
CA GLN A 21 41.23 -34.03 -19.29
C GLN A 21 41.39 -33.30 -17.94
N LEU A 22 40.41 -33.42 -17.04
CA LEU A 22 40.41 -32.75 -15.73
C LEU A 22 41.02 -33.62 -14.62
N LYS A 23 41.31 -34.90 -14.89
CA LYS A 23 41.73 -35.94 -13.93
C LYS A 23 40.78 -36.06 -12.72
N LYS A 24 39.51 -35.72 -12.91
CA LYS A 24 38.46 -35.79 -11.90
C LYS A 24 37.10 -35.84 -12.58
N THR A 25 36.09 -36.29 -11.86
CA THR A 25 34.71 -36.18 -12.35
C THR A 25 34.39 -34.72 -12.64
N PRO A 26 33.92 -34.36 -13.85
CA PRO A 26 33.64 -32.98 -14.18
C PRO A 26 32.41 -32.49 -13.43
N THR A 27 32.49 -31.28 -12.85
CA THR A 27 31.29 -30.57 -12.42
C THR A 27 30.49 -30.07 -13.63
N VAL A 28 29.24 -29.70 -13.40
CA VAL A 28 28.37 -29.18 -14.47
C VAL A 28 28.98 -27.97 -15.19
N ALA A 29 29.57 -27.03 -14.43
CA ALA A 29 30.20 -25.84 -14.98
C ALA A 29 31.47 -26.19 -15.78
N GLU A 30 32.26 -27.15 -15.31
CA GLU A 30 33.47 -27.61 -15.99
C GLU A 30 33.14 -28.36 -17.29
N TYR A 31 32.09 -29.19 -17.30
CA TYR A 31 31.64 -29.85 -18.52
C TYR A 31 31.04 -28.88 -19.53
N GLN A 32 30.36 -27.82 -19.11
CA GLN A 32 29.90 -26.76 -20.03
C GLN A 32 31.07 -26.02 -20.71
N LYS A 33 32.22 -25.93 -20.03
CA LYS A 33 33.42 -25.26 -20.55
C LYS A 33 34.28 -26.16 -21.45
N HIS A 34 34.32 -27.45 -21.17
CA HIS A 34 35.25 -28.39 -21.81
C HIS A 34 34.56 -29.47 -22.69
N GLY A 35 33.25 -29.63 -22.56
CA GLY A 35 32.44 -30.59 -23.31
C GLY A 35 32.10 -30.11 -24.71
N ASN A 36 31.95 -31.05 -25.63
CA ASN A 36 31.55 -30.78 -27.02
C ASN A 36 30.03 -30.78 -27.20
N HIS A 37 29.29 -31.08 -26.13
CA HIS A 37 27.84 -31.19 -26.15
C HIS A 37 27.21 -30.38 -25.01
N SER A 38 26.00 -29.86 -25.24
CA SER A 38 25.32 -29.07 -24.22
C SER A 38 24.90 -29.93 -23.03
N ARG A 39 24.94 -29.34 -21.82
CA ARG A 39 24.35 -29.95 -20.60
C ARG A 39 22.90 -30.40 -20.84
N HIS A 40 22.13 -29.60 -21.57
CA HIS A 40 20.73 -29.91 -21.88
C HIS A 40 20.59 -31.21 -22.68
N THR A 41 21.53 -31.49 -23.59
CA THR A 41 21.59 -32.74 -24.35
C THR A 41 21.90 -33.95 -23.47
N LEU A 42 22.75 -33.81 -22.44
CA LEU A 42 22.99 -34.88 -21.46
C LEU A 42 21.76 -35.14 -20.59
N VAL A 43 21.18 -34.10 -19.99
CA VAL A 43 20.00 -34.22 -19.10
C VAL A 43 18.80 -34.78 -19.86
N SER A 44 18.54 -34.30 -21.09
CA SER A 44 17.45 -34.81 -21.93
C SER A 44 17.61 -36.29 -22.30
N ARG A 45 18.83 -36.84 -22.31
CA ARG A 45 19.11 -38.22 -22.74
C ARG A 45 19.28 -39.19 -21.57
N PHE A 46 19.63 -38.71 -20.38
CA PHE A 46 19.96 -39.52 -19.21
C PHE A 46 19.16 -39.15 -17.96
N GLU A 47 18.13 -38.31 -18.07
CA GLU A 47 17.25 -37.83 -16.97
C GLU A 47 17.93 -36.88 -15.99
N SER A 48 19.20 -37.12 -15.63
CA SER A 48 20.01 -36.20 -14.85
C SER A 48 21.48 -36.20 -15.28
N TYR A 49 22.22 -35.18 -14.84
CA TYR A 49 23.67 -35.11 -15.06
C TYR A 49 24.42 -36.19 -14.28
N ASN A 50 23.97 -36.52 -13.06
CA ASN A 50 24.59 -37.59 -12.25
C ASN A 50 24.34 -38.97 -12.84
N ASP A 51 23.19 -39.20 -13.48
CA ASP A 51 22.93 -40.45 -14.19
C ASP A 51 23.78 -40.59 -15.44
N ALA A 52 24.05 -39.49 -16.14
CA ALA A 52 25.03 -39.48 -17.23
C ALA A 52 26.45 -39.81 -16.72
N ILE A 53 26.84 -39.29 -15.55
CA ILE A 53 28.13 -39.53 -14.87
C ILE A 53 28.27 -40.99 -14.43
N ARG A 54 27.23 -41.56 -13.80
CA ARG A 54 27.17 -42.99 -13.45
C ARG A 54 27.22 -43.89 -14.68
N THR A 55 26.47 -43.55 -15.73
CA THR A 55 26.46 -44.32 -16.99
C THR A 55 27.81 -44.24 -17.72
N ALA A 56 28.57 -43.17 -17.48
CA ALA A 56 29.94 -43.01 -17.96
C ALA A 56 31.00 -43.75 -17.11
N GLY A 57 30.60 -44.42 -16.02
CA GLY A 57 31.50 -45.14 -15.14
C GLY A 57 32.35 -44.23 -14.25
N LEU A 58 31.88 -43.02 -13.97
CA LEU A 58 32.55 -42.05 -13.11
C LEU A 58 31.79 -41.89 -11.78
N GLU A 59 32.52 -41.65 -10.70
CA GLU A 59 31.96 -41.36 -9.38
C GLU A 59 31.47 -39.91 -9.31
N PRO A 60 30.18 -39.64 -9.00
CA PRO A 60 29.65 -38.28 -8.92
C PRO A 60 30.41 -37.40 -7.92
N ASN A 61 30.66 -36.14 -8.30
CA ASN A 61 31.19 -35.15 -7.36
C ASN A 61 30.22 -34.98 -6.18
N GLN A 62 30.70 -35.12 -4.95
CA GLN A 62 29.87 -34.95 -3.76
C GLN A 62 29.29 -33.53 -3.68
N GLN A 63 28.02 -33.41 -4.03
CA GLN A 63 27.10 -32.51 -3.35
C GLN A 63 25.84 -33.31 -3.02
N VAL A 64 25.55 -33.35 -1.72
CA VAL A 64 24.42 -34.04 -1.08
C VAL A 64 24.59 -35.56 -1.02
N ALA A 65 24.76 -36.07 0.19
CA ALA A 65 24.64 -37.49 0.48
C ALA A 65 23.28 -38.02 -0.03
N ASP A 66 23.33 -39.16 -0.68
CA ASP A 66 22.17 -39.98 -1.04
C ASP A 66 21.41 -40.36 0.25
N PRO A 67 20.08 -40.12 0.37
CA PRO A 67 19.30 -40.48 1.55
C PRO A 67 19.13 -41.99 1.79
N SER A 68 19.71 -42.85 0.94
CA SER A 68 19.66 -44.31 1.12
C SER A 68 20.75 -44.87 2.04
N ASP A 69 21.77 -44.09 2.42
CA ASP A 69 22.81 -44.54 3.36
C ASP A 69 22.42 -44.22 4.82
N SER A 70 21.63 -45.11 5.39
CA SER A 70 21.02 -45.05 6.72
C SER A 70 22.01 -45.46 7.82
N GLY A 71 23.14 -44.75 7.93
CA GLY A 71 24.22 -45.08 8.88
C GLY A 71 24.62 -43.98 9.89
N LEU A 72 24.21 -42.72 9.72
CA LEU A 72 24.69 -41.61 10.56
C LEU A 72 23.54 -40.71 11.02
N ASN A 73 22.72 -41.19 11.94
CA ASN A 73 21.68 -40.38 12.57
C ASN A 73 22.29 -39.58 13.73
N ILE A 74 22.82 -38.40 13.43
CA ILE A 74 23.28 -37.45 14.46
C ILE A 74 22.06 -36.87 15.15
N SER A 75 21.97 -37.03 16.47
CA SER A 75 20.81 -36.57 17.23
C SER A 75 20.75 -35.04 17.32
N LYS A 76 19.54 -34.49 17.47
CA LYS A 76 19.34 -33.03 17.66
C LYS A 76 20.15 -32.49 18.85
N ASN A 77 20.33 -33.27 19.91
CA ASN A 77 21.14 -32.88 21.07
C ASN A 77 22.63 -32.76 20.72
N GLN A 78 23.18 -33.68 19.93
CA GLN A 78 24.58 -33.60 19.47
C GLN A 78 24.83 -32.36 18.61
N LEU A 79 23.87 -31.96 17.76
CA LEU A 79 23.96 -30.72 16.97
C LEU A 79 23.92 -29.46 17.85
N ILE A 80 23.16 -29.49 18.95
CA ILE A 80 23.09 -28.37 19.90
C ILE A 80 24.37 -28.30 20.75
N ASP A 81 24.92 -29.44 21.16
CA ASP A 81 26.18 -29.49 21.92
C ASP A 81 27.37 -29.03 21.06
N ASP A 82 27.41 -29.39 19.78
CA ASP A 82 28.39 -28.87 18.83
C ASP A 82 28.22 -27.36 18.60
N LEU A 83 26.98 -26.86 18.50
CA LEU A 83 26.70 -25.43 18.38
C LEU A 83 27.13 -24.63 19.62
N ARG A 84 26.94 -25.18 20.82
CA ARG A 84 27.43 -24.61 22.08
C ARG A 84 28.96 -24.60 22.16
N ARG A 85 29.61 -25.71 21.78
CA ARG A 85 31.07 -25.78 21.69
C ARG A 85 31.62 -24.71 20.75
N VAL A 86 31.00 -24.51 19.59
CA VAL A 86 31.41 -23.45 18.66
C VAL A 86 31.19 -22.06 19.25
N ALA A 87 30.11 -21.85 20.02
CA ALA A 87 29.85 -20.59 20.73
C ALA A 87 30.93 -20.25 21.75
N ASP A 88 31.46 -21.26 22.45
CA ASP A 88 32.59 -21.09 23.37
C ASP A 88 33.87 -20.73 22.62
N VAL A 89 34.10 -21.29 21.42
CA VAL A 89 35.29 -21.01 20.59
C VAL A 89 35.27 -19.59 20.00
N VAL A 90 34.08 -19.06 19.68
CA VAL A 90 33.94 -17.73 19.08
C VAL A 90 33.56 -16.64 20.10
N GLU A 91 33.52 -17.01 21.39
CA GLU A 91 33.16 -16.14 22.52
C GLU A 91 31.85 -15.35 22.30
N GLY A 92 30.81 -16.02 21.79
CA GLY A 92 29.52 -15.40 21.48
C GLY A 92 28.61 -16.24 20.59
N THR A 93 27.48 -15.69 20.16
CA THR A 93 26.54 -16.40 19.26
C THR A 93 27.21 -16.71 17.91
N PRO A 94 27.40 -17.98 17.52
CA PRO A 94 28.06 -18.33 16.27
C PRO A 94 27.20 -17.97 15.06
N THR A 95 27.74 -17.22 14.12
CA THR A 95 27.14 -17.07 12.78
C THR A 95 27.24 -18.38 11.98
N GLN A 96 26.40 -18.54 10.96
CA GLN A 96 26.44 -19.74 10.10
C GLN A 96 27.81 -19.92 9.42
N HIS A 97 28.50 -18.83 9.08
CA HIS A 97 29.85 -18.86 8.52
C HIS A 97 30.89 -19.32 9.55
N GLN A 98 30.82 -18.81 10.78
CA GLN A 98 31.69 -19.25 11.88
C GLN A 98 31.45 -20.72 12.25
N TYR A 99 30.20 -21.15 12.29
CA TYR A 99 29.87 -22.56 12.51
C TYR A 99 30.31 -23.46 11.36
N LYS A 100 30.23 -23.01 10.10
CA LYS A 100 30.81 -23.75 8.97
C LYS A 100 32.34 -23.91 9.08
N LYS A 101 33.01 -22.98 9.76
CA LYS A 101 34.47 -22.98 9.93
C LYS A 101 34.93 -23.79 11.15
N HIS A 102 34.12 -23.82 12.21
CA HIS A 102 34.52 -24.36 13.52
C HIS A 102 33.68 -25.54 14.00
N GLY A 103 32.51 -25.77 13.40
CA GLY A 103 31.56 -26.84 13.72
C GLY A 103 31.97 -28.18 13.13
N ASP A 104 31.62 -29.24 13.84
CA ASP A 104 31.92 -30.63 13.43
C ASP A 104 30.84 -31.17 12.46
N HIS A 105 29.77 -30.39 12.26
CA HIS A 105 28.67 -30.71 11.37
C HIS A 105 28.40 -29.59 10.34
N ALA A 106 27.76 -29.96 9.23
CA ALA A 106 27.38 -28.99 8.22
C ALA A 106 26.29 -28.04 8.76
N ALA A 107 26.46 -26.73 8.57
CA ALA A 107 25.49 -25.74 9.02
C ALA A 107 24.07 -25.97 8.46
N ASN A 108 23.96 -26.54 7.25
CA ASN A 108 22.68 -26.93 6.65
C ASN A 108 21.98 -28.07 7.40
N THR A 109 22.72 -28.92 8.12
CA THR A 109 22.14 -29.95 8.99
C THR A 109 21.35 -29.30 10.13
N LEU A 110 21.82 -28.19 10.71
CA LEU A 110 21.07 -27.47 11.75
C LEU A 110 19.85 -26.75 11.17
N VAL A 111 19.97 -26.17 9.98
CA VAL A 111 18.82 -25.57 9.28
C VAL A 111 17.75 -26.63 8.99
N ARG A 112 18.15 -27.83 8.57
CA ARG A 112 17.25 -28.95 8.28
C ARG A 112 16.52 -29.46 9.52
N GLU A 113 17.22 -29.63 10.64
CA GLU A 113 16.64 -30.23 11.85
C GLU A 113 15.80 -29.27 12.70
N PHE A 114 16.11 -27.96 12.63
CA PHE A 114 15.49 -26.91 13.46
C PHE A 114 14.67 -25.90 12.64
N GLY A 115 14.55 -26.07 11.32
CA GLY A 115 13.82 -25.19 10.40
C GLY A 115 14.55 -23.89 10.06
N SER A 116 15.39 -23.39 10.96
CA SER A 116 16.32 -22.29 10.68
C SER A 116 17.55 -22.36 11.58
N TYR A 117 18.66 -21.77 11.13
CA TYR A 117 19.86 -21.67 11.94
C TYR A 117 19.62 -20.83 13.21
N ASN A 118 18.78 -19.78 13.10
CA ASN A 118 18.37 -18.97 14.25
C ASN A 118 17.49 -19.74 15.26
N ASN A 119 16.70 -20.73 14.80
CA ASN A 119 16.01 -21.64 15.69
C ASN A 119 16.98 -22.58 16.42
N ALA A 120 18.01 -23.09 15.73
CA ALA A 120 19.05 -23.90 16.37
C ALA A 120 19.81 -23.09 17.45
N ILE A 121 20.14 -21.83 17.15
CA ILE A 121 20.74 -20.87 18.10
C ILE A 121 19.83 -20.61 19.31
N ARG A 122 18.52 -20.41 19.07
CA ARG A 122 17.52 -20.22 20.13
C ARG A 122 17.39 -21.45 21.03
N VAL A 123 17.34 -22.65 20.45
CA VAL A 123 17.27 -23.92 21.19
C VAL A 123 18.57 -24.18 21.95
N ALA A 124 19.72 -23.74 21.44
CA ALA A 124 21.00 -23.82 22.13
C ALA A 124 21.10 -22.86 23.34
N GLY A 125 20.20 -21.89 23.46
CA GLY A 125 20.12 -20.95 24.59
C GLY A 125 20.86 -19.63 24.37
N TYR A 126 21.12 -19.24 23.11
CA TYR A 126 21.80 -17.99 22.76
C TYR A 126 20.85 -17.00 22.06
N ASP A 127 21.17 -15.71 22.16
CA ASP A 127 20.47 -14.64 21.47
C ASP A 127 20.67 -14.73 19.94
N LEU A 128 19.63 -14.37 19.18
CA LEU A 128 19.57 -14.57 17.72
C LEU A 128 20.61 -13.76 16.94
N ASN A 129 21.16 -14.37 15.88
CA ASN A 129 21.98 -13.65 14.91
C ASN A 129 21.08 -12.74 14.05
N ARG A 130 21.14 -11.42 14.28
CA ARG A 130 20.46 -10.40 13.45
C ARG A 130 21.46 -9.74 12.49
N HIS A 131 21.66 -10.31 11.29
CA HIS A 131 22.43 -9.71 10.18
C HIS A 131 21.81 -10.16 8.82
N THR A 132 20.85 -9.46 8.17
CA THR A 132 20.86 -8.26 7.25
C THR A 132 21.25 -8.58 5.79
N ALA A 133 20.35 -8.48 4.79
CA ALA A 133 20.06 -7.26 4.01
C ALA A 133 21.29 -6.37 3.81
N ALA A 134 21.75 -6.15 2.57
CA ALA A 134 22.91 -5.29 2.30
C ALA A 134 22.83 -4.00 3.14
N SER A 135 23.85 -3.81 3.98
CA SER A 135 23.99 -2.70 4.90
C SER A 135 24.02 -1.38 4.14
N LYS A 136 23.71 -0.28 4.83
CA LYS A 136 23.89 1.07 4.23
C LYS A 136 25.31 1.24 3.69
N SER A 137 26.35 0.69 4.34
CA SER A 137 27.72 0.79 3.83
C SER A 137 27.95 0.02 2.53
N GLU A 138 27.38 -1.17 2.37
CA GLU A 138 27.54 -1.97 1.14
C GLU A 138 26.90 -1.27 -0.08
N LEU A 139 25.72 -0.65 0.10
CA LEU A 139 25.08 0.14 -0.96
C LEU A 139 25.90 1.38 -1.35
N LEU A 140 26.57 2.01 -0.38
CA LEU A 140 27.44 3.15 -0.64
C LEU A 140 28.74 2.72 -1.32
N SER A 141 29.31 1.58 -0.94
CA SER A 141 30.49 1.00 -1.60
C SER A 141 30.22 0.60 -3.05
N ASP A 142 29.04 0.05 -3.36
CA ASP A 142 28.65 -0.24 -4.75
C ASP A 142 28.52 1.05 -5.58
N LEU A 143 27.92 2.10 -5.01
CA LEU A 143 27.82 3.41 -5.66
C LEU A 143 29.19 4.04 -5.94
N GLN A 144 30.13 3.94 -5.00
CA GLN A 144 31.54 4.38 -5.17
C GLN A 144 32.30 3.53 -6.20
N ARG A 145 32.04 2.23 -6.26
CA ARG A 145 32.59 1.32 -7.26
C ARG A 145 32.12 1.71 -8.67
N VAL A 146 30.83 1.99 -8.85
CA VAL A 146 30.27 2.44 -10.14
C VAL A 146 30.86 3.79 -10.55
N GLN A 147 30.97 4.75 -9.62
CA GLN A 147 31.63 6.04 -9.88
C GLN A 147 33.09 5.84 -10.33
N SER A 148 33.86 5.02 -9.61
CA SER A 148 35.26 4.72 -9.94
C SER A 148 35.40 4.07 -11.32
N LYS A 149 34.44 3.21 -11.70
CA LYS A 149 34.40 2.55 -13.01
C LYS A 149 34.10 3.52 -14.15
N LEU A 150 33.23 4.50 -13.93
CA LEU A 150 32.84 5.48 -14.95
C LEU A 150 33.74 6.72 -15.00
N GLY A 151 34.57 6.94 -13.96
CA GLY A 151 35.44 8.12 -13.86
C GLY A 151 34.68 9.44 -13.68
N LYS A 152 33.35 9.40 -13.50
CA LYS A 152 32.47 10.53 -13.27
C LYS A 152 31.33 10.16 -12.33
N THR A 153 30.61 11.15 -11.79
CA THR A 153 29.41 10.88 -10.99
C THR A 153 28.40 10.09 -11.84
N PRO A 154 27.95 8.91 -11.39
CA PRO A 154 26.98 8.12 -12.13
C PRO A 154 25.60 8.76 -12.13
N THR A 155 24.95 8.87 -13.29
CA THR A 155 23.51 9.17 -13.38
C THR A 155 22.69 8.00 -12.84
N SER A 156 21.42 8.23 -12.49
CA SER A 156 20.53 7.15 -12.02
C SER A 156 20.40 6.02 -13.04
N HIS A 157 20.39 6.34 -14.34
CA HIS A 157 20.35 5.35 -15.42
C HIS A 157 21.68 4.59 -15.56
N GLN A 158 22.82 5.28 -15.45
CA GLN A 158 24.14 4.64 -15.49
C GLN A 158 24.37 3.72 -14.29
N TYR A 159 23.86 4.07 -13.12
CA TYR A 159 23.88 3.18 -11.96
C TYR A 159 22.98 1.96 -12.17
N ASP A 160 21.78 2.13 -12.72
CA ASP A 160 20.88 1.01 -13.03
C ASP A 160 21.51 0.00 -14.01
N GLN A 161 22.37 0.48 -14.93
CA GLN A 161 23.10 -0.36 -15.88
C GLN A 161 24.38 -1.02 -15.32
N HIS A 162 24.97 -0.50 -14.25
CA HIS A 162 26.31 -0.92 -13.79
C HIS A 162 26.40 -1.29 -12.31
N GLY A 163 25.39 -0.97 -11.51
CA GLY A 163 25.26 -1.30 -10.10
C GLY A 163 24.95 -2.77 -9.86
N GLU A 164 25.37 -3.26 -8.71
CA GLU A 164 25.09 -4.62 -8.23
C GLU A 164 23.79 -4.67 -7.41
N HIS A 165 23.21 -3.50 -7.12
CA HIS A 165 21.94 -3.34 -6.41
C HIS A 165 20.94 -2.50 -7.21
N SER A 166 19.63 -2.75 -7.02
CA SER A 166 18.59 -2.02 -7.74
C SER A 166 18.48 -0.55 -7.34
N LEU A 167 18.17 0.32 -8.31
CA LEU A 167 17.93 1.75 -8.08
C LEU A 167 16.81 1.98 -7.05
N GLY A 168 15.75 1.17 -7.10
CA GLY A 168 14.64 1.21 -6.14
C GLY A 168 15.07 0.96 -4.69
N ARG A 169 16.10 0.13 -4.46
CA ARG A 169 16.62 -0.14 -3.11
C ARG A 169 17.37 1.05 -2.53
N LEU A 170 18.17 1.75 -3.35
CA LEU A 170 18.84 2.99 -2.96
C LEU A 170 17.83 4.09 -2.62
N THR A 171 16.80 4.28 -3.45
CA THR A 171 15.80 5.33 -3.22
C THR A 171 14.92 5.01 -2.00
N ASN A 172 14.61 3.74 -1.73
CA ASN A 172 13.87 3.35 -0.52
C ASN A 172 14.66 3.60 0.78
N ILE A 173 15.98 3.38 0.76
CA ILE A 173 16.82 3.49 1.98
C ILE A 173 17.31 4.93 2.22
N PHE A 174 17.64 5.68 1.17
CA PHE A 174 18.20 7.03 1.26
C PHE A 174 17.20 8.12 0.85
N GLY A 175 15.97 7.74 0.49
CA GLY A 175 14.88 8.63 0.06
C GLY A 175 14.99 9.07 -1.40
N THR A 176 16.17 9.55 -1.82
CA THR A 176 16.44 9.95 -3.21
C THR A 176 17.83 9.48 -3.65
N TYR A 177 18.02 9.31 -4.97
CA TYR A 177 19.33 8.94 -5.52
C TYR A 177 20.42 9.98 -5.20
N ASN A 178 20.06 11.27 -5.21
CA ASN A 178 20.98 12.35 -4.81
C ASN A 178 21.36 12.29 -3.32
N ASN A 179 20.48 11.83 -2.44
CA ASN A 179 20.82 11.59 -1.04
C ASN A 179 21.73 10.38 -0.87
N ALA A 180 21.57 9.35 -1.71
CA ALA A 180 22.48 8.21 -1.74
C ALA A 180 23.89 8.63 -2.20
N LEU A 181 23.99 9.44 -3.26
CA LEU A 181 25.27 10.02 -3.71
C LEU A 181 25.93 10.85 -2.61
N LYS A 182 25.20 11.74 -1.93
CA LYS A 182 25.71 12.50 -0.78
C LYS A 182 26.20 11.60 0.36
N SER A 183 25.44 10.55 0.66
CA SER A 183 25.79 9.60 1.73
C SER A 183 27.03 8.76 1.37
N ALA A 184 27.33 8.63 0.08
CA ALA A 184 28.50 7.92 -0.44
C ALA A 184 29.71 8.84 -0.63
N ASP A 185 29.62 10.11 -0.21
CA ASP A 185 30.63 11.14 -0.43
C ASP A 185 30.93 11.38 -1.93
N ILE A 186 29.90 11.24 -2.76
CA ILE A 186 29.94 11.46 -4.20
C ILE A 186 29.18 12.75 -4.52
N ASP A 187 29.77 13.56 -5.39
CA ASP A 187 29.15 14.79 -5.87
C ASP A 187 27.82 14.53 -6.58
N VAL A 188 26.75 15.24 -6.20
CA VAL A 188 25.42 15.05 -6.79
C VAL A 188 25.34 15.57 -8.22
N ASN A 189 24.54 14.90 -9.07
CA ASN A 189 24.27 15.31 -10.45
C ASN A 189 23.51 16.65 -10.58
N SER A 190 22.97 17.17 -9.47
CA SER A 190 22.27 18.47 -9.43
C SER A 190 23.01 19.43 -8.51
N ARG A 191 24.16 19.94 -8.97
CA ARG A 191 24.86 21.06 -8.30
C ARG A 191 24.22 22.39 -8.74
N ILE A 192 23.84 23.24 -7.77
CA ILE A 192 23.48 24.64 -8.02
C ILE A 192 24.75 25.50 -8.28
N ASP A 193 25.92 24.96 -7.93
CA ASP A 193 27.24 25.60 -8.02
C ASP A 193 28.06 25.22 -9.27
N ILE A 194 27.43 24.74 -10.34
CA ILE A 194 28.12 24.54 -11.62
C ILE A 194 28.38 25.93 -12.25
N PRO A 195 29.60 26.23 -12.72
CA PRO A 195 29.88 27.44 -13.47
C PRO A 195 28.94 27.59 -14.67
N ALA A 196 28.43 28.81 -14.91
CA ALA A 196 27.51 29.06 -16.02
C ALA A 196 28.14 28.67 -17.38
N GLU A 197 29.44 28.90 -17.53
CA GLU A 197 30.21 28.54 -18.73
C GLU A 197 30.15 27.04 -19.02
N GLU A 198 30.31 26.18 -18.00
CA GLU A 198 30.28 24.73 -18.15
C GLU A 198 28.89 24.20 -18.58
N LEU A 199 27.82 24.80 -18.06
CA LEU A 199 26.44 24.47 -18.47
C LEU A 199 26.17 24.88 -19.93
N LEU A 200 26.71 26.02 -20.36
CA LEU A 200 26.57 26.51 -21.74
C LEU A 200 27.42 25.69 -22.72
N THR A 201 28.64 25.29 -22.35
CA THR A 201 29.48 24.40 -23.16
C THR A 201 28.80 23.06 -23.39
N ASN A 202 28.26 22.43 -22.34
CA ASN A 202 27.57 21.16 -22.49
C ASN A 202 26.29 21.29 -23.33
N LEU A 203 25.53 22.38 -23.17
CA LEU A 203 24.36 22.66 -24.02
C LEU A 203 24.75 22.85 -25.50
N ALA A 204 25.86 23.52 -25.76
CA ALA A 204 26.38 23.71 -27.12
C ALA A 204 26.82 22.38 -27.75
N GLU A 205 27.58 21.55 -27.02
CA GLU A 205 28.01 20.22 -27.49
C GLU A 205 26.82 19.32 -27.83
N VAL A 206 25.78 19.29 -26.99
CA VAL A 206 24.56 18.51 -27.28
C VAL A 206 23.82 19.05 -28.50
N THR A 207 23.78 20.38 -28.66
CA THR A 207 23.14 21.02 -29.82
C THR A 207 23.90 20.70 -31.12
N ASP A 208 25.23 20.75 -31.10
CA ASP A 208 26.08 20.38 -32.23
C ASP A 208 25.94 18.89 -32.59
N ASN A 209 25.89 18.02 -31.58
CA ASN A 209 25.72 16.58 -31.76
C ASN A 209 24.37 16.20 -32.38
N LEU A 210 23.30 16.92 -32.04
CA LEU A 210 21.96 16.68 -32.57
C LEU A 210 21.73 17.37 -33.93
N GLY A 211 22.53 18.38 -34.27
CA GLY A 211 22.39 19.16 -35.50
C GLY A 211 21.12 20.03 -35.56
N GLU A 212 20.37 20.09 -34.47
CA GLU A 212 19.15 20.88 -34.30
C GLU A 212 19.07 21.43 -32.88
N THR A 213 18.22 22.44 -32.65
CA THR A 213 18.01 22.98 -31.29
C THR A 213 17.31 21.94 -30.42
N PRO A 214 17.95 21.44 -29.34
CA PRO A 214 17.41 20.35 -28.55
C PRO A 214 16.15 20.77 -27.78
N THR A 215 15.19 19.84 -27.70
CA THR A 215 14.12 19.91 -26.70
C THR A 215 14.65 19.58 -25.31
N ARG A 216 13.87 19.87 -24.27
CA ARG A 216 14.22 19.55 -22.88
C ARG A 216 14.48 18.06 -22.68
N ASP A 217 13.68 17.22 -23.32
CA ASP A 217 13.77 15.76 -23.18
C ASP A 217 15.00 15.23 -23.92
N GLN A 218 15.28 15.73 -25.13
CA GLN A 218 16.51 15.40 -25.86
C GLN A 218 17.78 15.85 -25.11
N TYR A 219 17.76 17.03 -24.48
CA TYR A 219 18.88 17.47 -23.66
C TYR A 219 19.06 16.60 -22.41
N ASN A 220 17.97 16.17 -21.75
CA ASN A 220 18.04 15.25 -20.62
C ASN A 220 18.59 13.85 -21.01
N GLU A 221 18.42 13.46 -22.27
CA GLU A 221 18.90 12.18 -22.81
C GLU A 221 20.40 12.22 -23.17
N HIS A 222 20.88 13.34 -23.71
CA HIS A 222 22.24 13.44 -24.27
C HIS A 222 23.19 14.36 -23.48
N GLY A 223 22.67 15.21 -22.60
CA GLY A 223 23.46 16.13 -21.79
C GLY A 223 24.04 15.48 -20.53
N ASP A 224 25.14 16.05 -20.04
CA ASP A 224 25.72 15.64 -18.76
C ASP A 224 24.94 16.22 -17.56
N TYR A 225 24.01 17.16 -17.83
CA TYR A 225 23.18 17.83 -16.83
C TYR A 225 21.69 17.73 -17.15
N HIS A 226 20.85 17.88 -16.11
CA HIS A 226 19.40 17.95 -16.31
C HIS A 226 18.96 19.34 -16.79
N ALA A 227 17.97 19.41 -17.70
CA ALA A 227 17.40 20.64 -18.24
C ALA A 227 16.85 21.59 -17.17
N ASP A 228 16.49 21.07 -15.99
CA ASP A 228 16.08 21.89 -14.83
C ASP A 228 17.24 22.63 -14.17
N THR A 229 18.48 22.12 -14.26
CA THR A 229 19.67 22.82 -13.76
C THR A 229 19.90 24.09 -14.57
N LEU A 230 19.76 24.01 -15.89
CA LEU A 230 19.83 25.18 -16.78
C LEU A 230 18.63 26.11 -16.57
N GLY A 231 17.42 25.55 -16.40
CA GLY A 231 16.23 26.32 -16.09
C GLY A 231 16.33 27.13 -14.79
N LYS A 232 16.89 26.55 -13.73
CA LYS A 232 17.10 27.24 -12.45
C LYS A 232 18.19 28.31 -12.52
N ARG A 233 19.25 28.09 -13.30
CA ARG A 233 20.39 29.02 -13.40
C ARG A 233 20.12 30.20 -14.34
N PHE A 234 19.50 29.94 -15.49
CA PHE A 234 19.26 30.94 -16.54
C PHE A 234 17.79 31.42 -16.58
N GLY A 235 16.98 31.02 -15.60
CA GLY A 235 15.55 31.37 -15.49
C GLY A 235 14.63 30.51 -16.37
N SER A 236 15.12 30.00 -17.51
CA SER A 236 14.45 28.94 -18.28
C SER A 236 15.44 28.20 -19.18
N PHE A 237 15.09 26.98 -19.58
CA PHE A 237 15.90 26.22 -20.56
C PHE A 237 16.00 26.95 -21.91
N GLY A 238 14.93 27.65 -22.32
CA GLY A 238 14.96 28.49 -23.51
C GLY A 238 15.88 29.71 -23.37
N THR A 239 16.06 30.25 -22.16
CA THR A 239 17.03 31.33 -21.93
C THR A 239 18.46 30.80 -22.10
N ALA A 240 18.76 29.61 -21.57
CA ALA A 240 20.07 28.99 -21.75
C ALA A 240 20.41 28.72 -23.23
N LEU A 241 19.42 28.32 -24.05
CA LEU A 241 19.59 28.20 -25.50
C LEU A 241 19.91 29.54 -26.17
N LYS A 242 19.29 30.63 -25.71
CA LYS A 242 19.59 31.98 -26.23
C LYS A 242 20.99 32.46 -25.87
N GLU A 243 21.50 32.09 -24.69
CA GLU A 243 22.88 32.42 -24.27
C GLU A 243 23.94 31.75 -25.17
N ILE A 244 23.64 30.59 -25.77
CA ILE A 244 24.49 29.96 -26.79
C ILE A 244 24.12 30.34 -28.24
N GLY A 245 23.20 31.30 -28.44
CA GLY A 245 22.83 31.83 -29.75
C GLY A 245 21.76 31.04 -30.53
N TYR A 246 21.06 30.10 -29.88
CA TYR A 246 19.99 29.32 -30.51
C TYR A 246 18.59 29.79 -30.09
N GLU A 247 17.67 29.85 -31.05
CA GLU A 247 16.27 30.18 -30.77
C GLU A 247 15.53 28.97 -30.18
N PRO A 248 14.79 29.11 -29.06
CA PRO A 248 14.07 28.00 -28.46
C PRO A 248 13.06 27.38 -29.42
N ASN A 249 13.10 26.05 -29.56
CA ASN A 249 12.15 25.30 -30.38
C ASN A 249 10.73 25.41 -29.80
N ARG A 250 9.98 26.43 -30.22
CA ARG A 250 8.57 26.65 -29.90
C ARG A 250 7.77 26.64 -31.20
N LYS A 251 6.71 25.82 -31.28
CA LYS A 251 5.59 26.07 -32.20
C LYS A 251 5.13 27.52 -31.99
N GLN A 252 4.91 28.27 -33.07
CA GLN A 252 4.69 29.73 -33.01
C GLN A 252 3.64 30.14 -31.96
N PRO A 253 3.84 31.28 -31.27
CA PRO A 253 2.90 31.75 -30.26
C PRO A 253 1.57 32.14 -30.91
N VAL A 254 0.47 31.66 -30.32
CA VAL A 254 -0.91 32.03 -30.68
C VAL A 254 -1.12 33.50 -30.33
N SER A 255 -1.78 34.27 -31.19
CA SER A 255 -2.09 35.68 -30.95
C SER A 255 -3.35 35.88 -30.08
N ASP A 256 -3.43 37.01 -29.37
CA ASP A 256 -4.62 37.39 -28.58
C ASP A 256 -5.89 37.41 -29.46
N THR A 257 -5.75 37.81 -30.73
CA THR A 257 -6.84 37.84 -31.71
C THR A 257 -7.40 36.45 -32.01
N GLU A 258 -6.54 35.45 -32.16
CA GLU A 258 -6.96 34.05 -32.40
C GLU A 258 -7.69 33.47 -31.19
N LEU A 259 -7.21 33.76 -29.98
CA LEU A 259 -7.85 33.33 -28.73
C LEU A 259 -9.23 33.98 -28.55
N ILE A 260 -9.36 35.28 -28.86
CA ILE A 260 -10.64 36.01 -28.81
C ILE A 260 -11.65 35.42 -29.80
N LEU A 261 -11.23 35.14 -31.03
CA LEU A 261 -12.10 34.56 -32.06
C LEU A 261 -12.59 33.16 -31.67
N ASP A 262 -11.72 32.36 -31.05
CA ASP A 262 -12.11 31.03 -30.57
C ASP A 262 -13.11 31.10 -29.40
N ILE A 263 -12.91 32.02 -28.44
CA ILE A 263 -13.92 32.27 -27.38
C ILE A 263 -15.27 32.64 -27.99
N GLN A 264 -15.31 33.53 -28.98
CA GLN A 264 -16.54 33.95 -29.65
C GLN A 264 -17.21 32.80 -30.41
N LYS A 265 -16.41 31.96 -31.07
CA LYS A 265 -16.89 30.75 -31.75
C LYS A 265 -17.53 29.76 -30.76
N VAL A 266 -16.85 29.47 -29.65
CA VAL A 266 -17.38 28.60 -28.58
C VAL A 266 -18.65 29.20 -27.97
N ALA A 267 -18.66 30.50 -27.70
CA ALA A 267 -19.82 31.18 -27.14
C ALA A 267 -21.05 31.09 -28.07
N LYS A 268 -20.84 31.18 -29.38
CA LYS A 268 -21.89 31.00 -30.39
C LYS A 268 -22.45 29.57 -30.40
N VAL A 269 -21.61 28.56 -30.19
CA VAL A 269 -22.04 27.15 -30.11
C VAL A 269 -22.86 26.90 -28.85
N LEU A 270 -22.50 27.52 -27.73
CA LEU A 270 -23.14 27.31 -26.43
C LEU A 270 -24.33 28.25 -26.16
N GLY A 271 -24.56 29.26 -27.01
CA GLY A 271 -25.63 30.24 -26.83
C GLY A 271 -25.37 31.27 -25.72
N GLY A 272 -24.10 31.46 -25.34
CA GLY A 272 -23.69 32.36 -24.26
C GLY A 272 -22.19 32.23 -23.93
N PRO A 273 -21.63 33.09 -23.07
CA PRO A 273 -20.21 33.02 -22.72
C PRO A 273 -19.85 31.67 -22.08
N PRO A 274 -18.76 31.00 -22.51
CA PRO A 274 -18.39 29.71 -21.96
C PRO A 274 -17.85 29.82 -20.52
N THR A 275 -18.26 28.91 -19.64
CA THR A 275 -17.55 28.69 -18.37
C THR A 275 -16.18 28.05 -18.61
N TYR A 276 -15.32 28.09 -17.59
CA TYR A 276 -13.96 27.53 -17.65
C TYR A 276 -13.95 26.08 -18.16
N ASP A 277 -14.81 25.22 -17.61
CA ASP A 277 -14.88 23.80 -17.99
C ASP A 277 -15.50 23.59 -19.38
N GLN A 278 -16.48 24.42 -19.74
CA GLN A 278 -17.10 24.38 -21.07
C GLN A 278 -16.12 24.79 -22.17
N TYR A 279 -15.32 25.83 -21.95
CA TYR A 279 -14.27 26.19 -22.90
C TYR A 279 -13.18 25.12 -22.95
N GLY A 280 -12.78 24.53 -21.81
CA GLY A 280 -11.84 23.40 -21.82
C GLY A 280 -12.33 22.18 -22.61
N THR A 281 -13.65 22.06 -22.82
CA THR A 281 -14.27 20.97 -23.58
C THR A 281 -14.47 21.31 -25.06
N HIS A 282 -14.73 22.58 -25.38
CA HIS A 282 -15.17 23.00 -26.72
C HIS A 282 -14.19 23.94 -27.45
N GLY A 283 -13.21 24.49 -26.75
CA GLY A 283 -12.20 25.41 -27.27
C GLY A 283 -11.11 24.69 -28.05
N GLU A 284 -10.56 25.40 -29.04
CA GLU A 284 -9.43 24.94 -29.83
C GLU A 284 -8.11 25.07 -29.06
N PHE A 285 -8.07 25.99 -28.09
CA PHE A 285 -6.91 26.27 -27.25
C PHE A 285 -7.10 25.82 -25.79
N SER A 286 -5.98 25.63 -25.08
CA SER A 286 -6.04 25.30 -23.66
C SER A 286 -6.50 26.50 -22.82
N THR A 287 -7.27 26.26 -21.77
CA THR A 287 -7.67 27.30 -20.79
C THR A 287 -6.46 27.99 -20.15
N SER A 288 -5.33 27.30 -20.03
CA SER A 288 -4.06 27.85 -19.53
C SER A 288 -3.45 28.88 -20.49
N THR A 289 -3.61 28.69 -21.80
CA THR A 289 -3.17 29.65 -22.83
C THR A 289 -3.92 30.97 -22.68
N LEU A 290 -5.23 30.94 -22.42
CA LEU A 290 -6.02 32.16 -22.19
C LEU A 290 -5.66 32.88 -20.90
N VAL A 291 -5.43 32.13 -19.81
CA VAL A 291 -4.99 32.73 -18.54
C VAL A 291 -3.63 33.40 -18.71
N TYR A 292 -2.73 32.82 -19.49
CA TYR A 292 -1.40 33.40 -19.74
C TYR A 292 -1.48 34.71 -20.54
N HIS A 293 -2.29 34.76 -21.61
CA HIS A 293 -2.40 35.95 -22.47
C HIS A 293 -3.19 37.09 -21.82
N PHE A 294 -4.32 36.79 -21.15
CA PHE A 294 -5.22 37.80 -20.62
C PHE A 294 -5.08 38.03 -19.10
N GLY A 295 -4.18 37.30 -18.42
CA GLY A 295 -3.97 37.36 -16.97
C GLY A 295 -5.04 36.62 -16.16
N SER A 296 -6.25 36.46 -16.69
CA SER A 296 -7.27 35.54 -16.15
C SER A 296 -8.24 35.09 -17.23
N TYR A 297 -8.90 33.95 -16.99
CA TYR A 297 -9.94 33.45 -17.88
C TYR A 297 -11.08 34.48 -18.05
N ASN A 298 -11.46 35.18 -16.98
CA ASN A 298 -12.52 36.19 -17.02
C ASN A 298 -12.10 37.42 -17.84
N GLU A 299 -10.83 37.83 -17.82
CA GLU A 299 -10.36 38.89 -18.72
C GLU A 299 -10.39 38.45 -20.18
N GLY A 300 -10.08 37.18 -20.49
CA GLY A 300 -10.24 36.64 -21.84
C GLY A 300 -11.70 36.70 -22.33
N ILE A 301 -12.65 36.36 -21.45
CA ILE A 301 -14.09 36.45 -21.75
C ILE A 301 -14.52 37.92 -21.97
N ARG A 302 -13.98 38.88 -21.22
CA ARG A 302 -14.23 40.32 -21.43
C ARG A 302 -13.59 40.85 -22.69
N ALA A 303 -12.36 40.43 -23.01
CA ALA A 303 -11.67 40.78 -24.25
C ALA A 303 -12.43 40.25 -25.48
N ALA A 304 -13.13 39.13 -25.33
CA ALA A 304 -14.04 38.59 -26.35
C ALA A 304 -15.41 39.30 -26.43
N GLY A 305 -15.67 40.30 -25.59
CA GLY A 305 -16.88 41.12 -25.59
C GLY A 305 -18.04 40.57 -24.76
N TYR A 306 -17.79 39.63 -23.85
CA TYR A 306 -18.83 39.02 -23.01
C TYR A 306 -18.68 39.35 -21.53
N VAL A 307 -19.79 39.24 -20.79
CA VAL A 307 -19.80 39.26 -19.32
C VAL A 307 -19.57 37.84 -18.79
N PRO A 308 -18.56 37.59 -17.93
CA PRO A 308 -18.28 36.25 -17.41
C PRO A 308 -19.46 35.61 -16.65
N VAL A 309 -19.67 34.30 -16.83
CA VAL A 309 -20.74 33.52 -16.17
C VAL A 309 -20.58 33.48 -14.65
N ARG A 310 -19.34 33.52 -14.16
CA ARG A 310 -19.00 33.52 -12.73
C ARG A 310 -17.83 34.46 -12.48
N GLU A 311 -18.04 35.50 -11.70
CA GLU A 311 -16.96 36.38 -11.29
C GLU A 311 -16.13 35.72 -10.19
N VAL A 312 -14.90 35.33 -10.54
CA VAL A 312 -13.84 35.00 -9.61
C VAL A 312 -12.80 36.12 -9.72
N ASN A 313 -12.20 36.52 -8.59
CA ASN A 313 -11.39 37.74 -8.41
C ASN A 313 -12.15 39.07 -8.33
N ILE A 314 -13.26 39.08 -7.59
CA ILE A 314 -13.90 40.33 -7.13
C ILE A 314 -12.88 41.14 -6.32
N GLU A 315 -12.67 42.41 -6.69
CA GLU A 315 -11.82 43.34 -5.94
C GLU A 315 -12.33 43.52 -4.50
N ASN A 316 -11.41 43.63 -3.54
CA ASN A 316 -11.75 43.82 -2.12
C ASN A 316 -12.75 44.97 -1.91
N LYS A 317 -12.63 46.07 -2.69
CA LYS A 317 -13.52 47.23 -2.60
C LYS A 317 -15.00 46.85 -2.81
N HIS A 318 -15.31 45.96 -3.74
CA HIS A 318 -16.69 45.55 -4.03
C HIS A 318 -17.25 44.66 -2.92
N LEU A 319 -16.41 43.75 -2.37
CA LEU A 319 -16.78 42.93 -1.22
C LEU A 319 -17.08 43.76 0.03
N LEU A 320 -16.29 44.81 0.27
CA LEU A 320 -16.51 45.72 1.40
C LEU A 320 -17.74 46.63 1.19
N THR A 321 -18.02 47.06 -0.04
CA THR A 321 -19.25 47.79 -0.37
C THR A 321 -20.49 46.94 -0.14
N ASP A 322 -20.47 45.68 -0.58
CA ASP A 322 -21.58 44.73 -0.39
C ASP A 322 -21.88 44.51 1.10
N ILE A 323 -20.85 44.35 1.94
CA ILE A 323 -21.03 44.31 3.42
C ILE A 323 -21.76 45.56 3.93
N LYS A 324 -21.40 46.75 3.44
CA LYS A 324 -22.03 48.01 3.85
C LYS A 324 -23.49 48.10 3.37
N GLU A 325 -23.80 47.57 2.19
CA GLU A 325 -25.18 47.54 1.68
C GLU A 325 -26.06 46.57 2.47
N VAL A 326 -25.54 45.41 2.82
CA VAL A 326 -26.24 44.47 3.72
C VAL A 326 -26.45 45.09 5.10
N GLN A 327 -25.44 45.78 5.66
CA GLN A 327 -25.58 46.49 6.94
C GLN A 327 -26.72 47.51 6.88
N LYS A 328 -26.84 48.29 5.79
CA LYS A 328 -27.95 49.24 5.62
C LYS A 328 -29.32 48.57 5.57
N LYS A 329 -29.40 47.37 4.97
CA LYS A 329 -30.67 46.61 4.89
C LYS A 329 -31.08 46.02 6.23
N VAL A 330 -30.12 45.48 6.98
CA VAL A 330 -30.38 44.75 8.23
C VAL A 330 -30.41 45.69 9.45
N GLY A 331 -29.81 46.88 9.36
CA GLY A 331 -29.83 47.92 10.40
C GLY A 331 -28.81 47.74 11.52
N GLU A 332 -28.12 46.61 11.56
CA GLU A 332 -27.06 46.23 12.50
C GLU A 332 -25.88 45.62 11.75
N THR A 333 -24.74 45.44 12.42
CA THR A 333 -23.59 44.74 11.83
C THR A 333 -24.05 43.33 11.40
N PRO A 334 -23.98 42.96 10.11
CA PRO A 334 -24.56 41.70 9.64
C PRO A 334 -23.87 40.48 10.24
N THR A 335 -24.64 39.47 10.64
CA THR A 335 -24.13 38.12 10.92
C THR A 335 -23.80 37.39 9.62
N VAL A 336 -23.04 36.29 9.71
CA VAL A 336 -22.76 35.41 8.56
C VAL A 336 -24.06 34.93 7.89
N MET A 337 -25.09 34.62 8.69
CA MET A 337 -26.38 34.14 8.17
C MET A 337 -27.12 35.26 7.43
N GLN A 338 -27.23 36.44 8.04
CA GLN A 338 -27.86 37.61 7.41
C GLN A 338 -27.11 38.05 6.14
N TYR A 339 -25.78 37.95 6.12
CA TYR A 339 -25.01 38.27 4.93
C TYR A 339 -25.19 37.25 3.81
N ASN A 340 -25.26 35.95 4.13
CA ASN A 340 -25.60 34.93 3.13
C ASN A 340 -27.03 35.09 2.57
N GLU A 341 -27.95 35.68 3.34
CA GLU A 341 -29.34 35.90 2.94
C GLU A 341 -29.52 37.15 2.08
N TYR A 342 -28.86 38.26 2.42
CA TYR A 342 -29.08 39.57 1.79
C TYR A 342 -27.92 40.08 0.93
N GLY A 343 -26.76 39.44 1.02
CA GLY A 343 -25.53 39.82 0.31
C GLY A 343 -25.51 39.33 -1.12
N THR A 344 -24.80 40.08 -1.97
CA THR A 344 -24.58 39.71 -3.38
C THR A 344 -23.64 38.51 -3.48
N TYR A 345 -22.78 38.31 -2.48
CA TYR A 345 -21.79 37.23 -2.43
C TYR A 345 -21.97 36.31 -1.22
N HIS A 346 -21.43 35.10 -1.30
CA HIS A 346 -21.41 34.17 -0.17
C HIS A 346 -20.33 34.54 0.86
N ALA A 347 -20.61 34.36 2.16
CA ALA A 347 -19.68 34.67 3.25
C ALA A 347 -18.34 33.90 3.17
N ASP A 348 -18.33 32.74 2.51
CA ASP A 348 -17.10 31.97 2.23
C ASP A 348 -16.12 32.74 1.32
N THR A 349 -16.64 33.58 0.40
CA THR A 349 -15.82 34.48 -0.43
C THR A 349 -15.09 35.50 0.43
N LEU A 350 -15.77 36.06 1.44
CA LEU A 350 -15.17 36.98 2.41
C LEU A 350 -14.16 36.27 3.32
N TYR A 351 -14.48 35.05 3.76
CA TYR A 351 -13.58 34.23 4.58
C TYR A 351 -12.25 33.96 3.86
N LYS A 352 -12.31 33.50 2.60
CA LYS A 352 -11.12 33.21 1.80
C LYS A 352 -10.28 34.46 1.50
N ARG A 353 -10.91 35.62 1.36
CA ARG A 353 -10.22 36.87 0.97
C ARG A 353 -9.59 37.60 2.16
N PHE A 354 -10.30 37.68 3.28
CA PHE A 354 -9.89 38.46 4.45
C PHE A 354 -9.40 37.59 5.61
N GLY A 355 -9.32 36.27 5.40
CA GLY A 355 -8.92 35.26 6.39
C GLY A 355 -10.03 34.92 7.41
N SER A 356 -10.97 35.84 7.64
CA SER A 356 -12.19 35.58 8.41
C SER A 356 -13.29 36.59 8.07
N TYR A 357 -14.55 36.22 8.34
CA TYR A 357 -15.69 37.14 8.20
C TYR A 357 -15.56 38.36 9.14
N SER A 358 -15.03 38.16 10.35
CA SER A 358 -14.76 39.25 11.29
C SER A 358 -13.68 40.22 10.79
N SER A 359 -12.66 39.71 10.10
CA SER A 359 -11.65 40.54 9.44
C SER A 359 -12.26 41.36 8.30
N ALA A 360 -13.19 40.77 7.55
CA ALA A 360 -13.91 41.47 6.48
C ALA A 360 -14.80 42.60 7.04
N LEU A 361 -15.49 42.37 8.17
CA LEU A 361 -16.27 43.41 8.86
C LEU A 361 -15.37 44.56 9.36
N LYS A 362 -14.22 44.25 9.96
CA LYS A 362 -13.23 45.27 10.37
C LYS A 362 -12.71 46.06 9.19
N ALA A 363 -12.37 45.39 8.09
CA ALA A 363 -11.94 46.04 6.86
C ALA A 363 -13.05 46.92 6.24
N ALA A 364 -14.33 46.57 6.47
CA ALA A 364 -15.47 47.38 6.07
C ALA A 364 -15.77 48.56 7.01
N GLY A 365 -15.05 48.68 8.14
CA GLY A 365 -15.21 49.74 9.14
C GLY A 365 -16.25 49.45 10.21
N TYR A 366 -16.66 48.19 10.39
CA TYR A 366 -17.61 47.77 11.41
C TYR A 366 -16.95 46.99 12.53
N GLU A 367 -17.38 47.23 13.76
CA GLU A 367 -17.04 46.38 14.89
C GLU A 367 -17.74 45.02 14.72
N PRO A 368 -17.02 43.89 14.68
CA PRO A 368 -17.63 42.58 14.52
C PRO A 368 -18.60 42.26 15.66
N ASN A 369 -19.73 41.62 15.35
CA ASN A 369 -20.65 41.12 16.38
C ASN A 369 -19.90 40.18 17.33
N GLN A 370 -19.62 40.69 18.54
CA GLN A 370 -18.89 39.96 19.56
C GLN A 370 -19.81 38.95 20.25
N TYR A 371 -20.11 37.83 19.57
CA TYR A 371 -20.56 36.59 20.26
C TYR A 371 -19.44 35.96 21.13
N ARG A 372 -18.34 36.68 21.35
CA ARG A 372 -17.15 36.28 22.12
C ARG A 372 -16.99 37.01 23.47
N ASP A 373 -17.82 38.00 23.78
CA ASP A 373 -17.75 38.73 25.06
C ASP A 373 -18.69 38.17 26.14
N ILE A 374 -18.95 36.85 26.12
CA ILE A 374 -19.51 36.21 27.31
C ILE A 374 -18.37 36.07 28.30
N PRO A 375 -18.43 36.62 29.52
CA PRO A 375 -17.40 36.42 30.52
C PRO A 375 -17.16 34.92 30.75
N SER A 376 -15.90 34.50 30.89
CA SER A 376 -15.58 33.12 31.26
C SER A 376 -16.30 32.70 32.54
N SER A 377 -16.49 33.62 33.49
CA SER A 377 -17.31 33.42 34.70
C SER A 377 -18.74 33.01 34.38
N ASP A 378 -19.35 33.58 33.35
CA ASP A 378 -20.76 33.37 33.00
C ASP A 378 -20.94 32.03 32.30
N LEU A 379 -20.01 31.64 31.42
CA LEU A 379 -19.97 30.31 30.82
C LEU A 379 -19.83 29.22 31.89
N LEU A 380 -18.88 29.39 32.82
CA LEU A 380 -18.63 28.43 33.89
C LEU A 380 -19.79 28.40 34.91
N SER A 381 -20.41 29.56 35.18
CA SER A 381 -21.59 29.64 36.06
C SER A 381 -22.81 28.96 35.45
N ASP A 382 -22.99 29.04 34.13
CA ASP A 382 -24.09 28.36 33.46
C ASP A 382 -23.90 26.84 33.42
N ILE A 383 -22.65 26.36 33.28
CA ILE A 383 -22.30 24.93 33.46
C ILE A 383 -22.65 24.47 34.88
N ARG A 384 -22.24 25.23 35.91
CA ARG A 384 -22.57 24.93 37.32
C ARG A 384 -24.07 24.89 37.56
N LYS A 385 -24.83 25.85 37.01
CA LYS A 385 -26.28 25.93 37.16
C LYS A 385 -27.02 24.70 36.62
N HIS A 386 -26.46 24.05 35.61
CA HIS A 386 -27.04 22.86 34.99
C HIS A 386 -26.43 21.55 35.50
N SER A 387 -25.57 21.62 36.53
CA SER A 387 -25.02 20.45 37.21
C SER A 387 -26.08 19.78 38.10
N ASP A 388 -25.95 18.49 38.34
CA ASP A 388 -26.89 17.73 39.18
C ASP A 388 -26.68 17.99 40.69
N GLU A 389 -27.50 17.36 41.53
CA GLU A 389 -27.45 17.46 43.01
C GLU A 389 -26.11 17.03 43.62
N ARG A 390 -25.22 16.39 42.85
CA ARG A 390 -23.87 15.96 43.24
C ARG A 390 -22.78 16.81 42.58
N GLU A 391 -23.13 17.99 42.09
CA GLU A 391 -22.22 18.92 41.40
C GLU A 391 -21.59 18.34 40.11
N ARG A 392 -22.21 17.33 39.49
CA ARG A 392 -21.74 16.77 38.21
C ARG A 392 -22.30 17.57 37.05
N ALA A 393 -21.41 18.02 36.17
CA ALA A 393 -21.81 18.78 35.00
C ALA A 393 -22.62 17.92 34.00
N PRO A 394 -23.53 18.53 33.21
CA PRO A 394 -24.22 17.83 32.12
C PRO A 394 -23.23 17.47 31.00
N THR A 395 -23.62 16.53 30.13
CA THR A 395 -22.90 16.29 28.86
C THR A 395 -23.13 17.46 27.90
N SER A 396 -22.23 17.68 26.93
CA SER A 396 -22.38 18.80 25.97
C SER A 396 -23.72 18.81 25.20
N PRO A 397 -24.29 17.67 24.75
CA PRO A 397 -25.60 17.68 24.09
C PRO A 397 -26.75 17.99 25.06
N ARG A 398 -26.69 17.46 26.29
CA ARG A 398 -27.70 17.73 27.33
C ARG A 398 -27.64 19.19 27.81
N TYR A 399 -26.46 19.78 27.81
CA TYR A 399 -26.30 21.20 28.02
C TYR A 399 -26.89 22.00 26.86
N ASP A 400 -26.69 21.62 25.60
CA ASP A 400 -27.30 22.33 24.45
C ASP A 400 -28.85 22.34 24.47
N GLU A 401 -29.49 21.36 25.14
CA GLU A 401 -30.95 21.33 25.28
C GLU A 401 -31.51 22.42 26.22
N LYS A 402 -30.72 22.87 27.21
CA LYS A 402 -31.22 23.68 28.35
C LYS A 402 -30.36 24.87 28.73
N GLY A 403 -29.09 24.84 28.31
CA GLY A 403 -28.08 25.83 28.60
C GLY A 403 -28.38 27.16 27.93
N LYS A 404 -27.93 28.24 28.56
CA LYS A 404 -28.10 29.60 28.05
C LYS A 404 -27.23 29.88 26.83
N TYR A 405 -26.14 29.11 26.68
CA TYR A 405 -25.15 29.25 25.62
C TYR A 405 -25.01 27.95 24.83
N ALA A 406 -24.53 28.02 23.59
CA ALA A 406 -24.18 26.82 22.83
C ALA A 406 -22.90 26.17 23.39
N ALA A 407 -22.90 24.84 23.56
CA ALA A 407 -21.75 24.05 23.99
C ALA A 407 -20.54 24.26 23.08
N LYS A 408 -20.77 24.47 21.78
CA LYS A 408 -19.71 24.82 20.81
C LYS A 408 -18.94 26.09 21.21
N THR A 409 -19.62 27.10 21.74
CA THR A 409 -18.99 28.36 22.20
C THR A 409 -18.06 28.12 23.39
N ILE A 410 -18.44 27.19 24.28
CA ILE A 410 -17.66 26.79 25.45
C ILE A 410 -16.45 25.94 25.03
N ILE A 411 -16.67 24.94 24.17
CA ILE A 411 -15.60 24.05 23.65
C ILE A 411 -14.54 24.87 22.91
N GLN A 412 -14.94 25.83 22.07
CA GLN A 412 -13.99 26.70 21.37
C GLN A 412 -13.11 27.52 22.31
N ARG A 413 -13.56 27.81 23.54
CA ARG A 413 -12.79 28.59 24.52
C ARG A 413 -11.88 27.74 25.39
N TYR A 414 -12.36 26.59 25.84
CA TYR A 414 -11.64 25.74 26.78
C TYR A 414 -10.95 24.55 26.12
N GLY A 415 -11.08 24.39 24.79
CA GLY A 415 -10.53 23.29 24.01
C GLY A 415 -11.48 22.11 23.95
N THR A 416 -11.89 21.59 25.11
CA THR A 416 -12.85 20.48 25.22
C THR A 416 -13.97 20.81 26.22
N TRP A 417 -15.08 20.06 26.14
CA TRP A 417 -16.14 20.15 27.16
C TRP A 417 -15.62 19.74 28.54
N SER A 418 -14.78 18.71 28.60
CA SER A 418 -14.16 18.22 29.83
C SER A 418 -13.27 19.27 30.49
N ASP A 419 -12.52 20.04 29.70
CA ASP A 419 -11.69 21.14 30.21
C ASP A 419 -12.55 22.29 30.76
N ALA A 420 -13.67 22.60 30.10
CA ALA A 420 -14.63 23.59 30.59
C ALA A 420 -15.29 23.15 31.91
N VAL A 421 -15.66 21.88 32.03
CA VAL A 421 -16.23 21.29 33.25
C VAL A 421 -15.24 21.35 34.41
N LYS A 422 -13.98 20.99 34.14
CA LYS A 422 -12.88 21.10 35.11
C LYS A 422 -12.66 22.56 35.54
N ALA A 423 -12.66 23.49 34.60
CA ALA A 423 -12.57 24.93 34.88
C ALA A 423 -13.77 25.46 35.66
N ALA A 424 -14.95 24.85 35.50
CA ALA A 424 -16.16 25.20 36.23
C ALA A 424 -16.16 24.72 37.69
N GLY A 425 -15.24 23.81 38.06
CA GLY A 425 -15.18 23.20 39.38
C GLY A 425 -16.23 22.11 39.59
N CYS A 426 -16.85 21.61 38.52
CA CYS A 426 -17.84 20.54 38.58
C CYS A 426 -17.15 19.17 38.47
N GLU A 427 -17.77 18.13 39.04
CA GLU A 427 -17.38 16.76 38.72
C GLU A 427 -17.65 16.50 37.21
N PRO A 428 -16.78 15.72 36.53
CA PRO A 428 -16.97 15.37 35.13
C PRO A 428 -18.33 14.70 34.91
N PRO A 429 -18.96 14.88 33.73
CA PRO A 429 -20.23 14.24 33.45
C PRO A 429 -20.11 12.74 33.65
N SER A 430 -21.09 12.16 34.34
CA SER A 430 -21.18 10.70 34.45
C SER A 430 -21.51 10.11 33.07
N TYR A 431 -20.48 9.66 32.34
CA TYR A 431 -20.63 8.83 31.14
C TYR A 431 -21.34 7.48 31.44
N HIS A 432 -21.51 7.14 32.73
CA HIS A 432 -22.06 5.88 33.23
C HIS A 432 -23.59 5.77 33.25
N TYR A 433 -24.33 6.60 32.51
CA TYR A 433 -25.80 6.48 32.48
C TYR A 433 -26.36 5.47 31.46
N TYR A 434 -25.51 4.90 30.60
CA TYR A 434 -25.93 3.92 29.61
C TYR A 434 -25.09 2.66 29.76
N SER A 435 -25.77 1.55 30.05
CA SER A 435 -25.19 0.22 29.97
C SER A 435 -24.72 -0.07 28.55
N ASP A 436 -23.72 -0.92 28.42
CA ASP A 436 -23.22 -1.42 27.14
C ASP A 436 -24.37 -1.97 26.28
N LYS A 437 -25.34 -2.64 26.90
CA LYS A 437 -26.57 -3.13 26.26
C LYS A 437 -27.44 -2.00 25.68
N GLN A 438 -27.53 -0.84 26.33
CA GLN A 438 -28.26 0.31 25.80
C GLN A 438 -27.57 0.93 24.59
N LEU A 439 -26.24 1.03 24.61
CA LEU A 439 -25.46 1.52 23.46
C LEU A 439 -25.65 0.58 22.26
N LEU A 440 -25.44 -0.72 22.43
CA LEU A 440 -25.55 -1.69 21.34
C LEU A 440 -26.98 -1.77 20.77
N ARG A 441 -28.02 -1.65 21.60
CA ARG A 441 -29.42 -1.57 21.13
C ARG A 441 -29.72 -0.30 20.34
N GLU A 442 -29.10 0.82 20.70
CA GLU A 442 -29.25 2.05 19.93
C GLU A 442 -28.58 1.94 18.55
N LEU A 443 -27.43 1.26 18.44
CA LEU A 443 -26.85 0.90 17.14
C LEU A 443 -27.80 0.04 16.30
N GLN A 444 -28.44 -0.98 16.91
CA GLN A 444 -29.44 -1.81 16.23
C GLN A 444 -30.64 -1.00 15.75
N ARG A 445 -31.10 -0.01 16.54
CA ARG A 445 -32.20 0.87 16.14
C ARG A 445 -31.85 1.73 14.91
N LEU A 446 -30.59 2.15 14.79
CA LEU A 446 -30.09 2.95 13.67
C LEU A 446 -29.75 2.13 12.43
N ALA A 447 -29.59 0.81 12.59
CA ALA A 447 -29.24 -0.10 11.52
C ALA A 447 -30.35 -0.21 10.47
N ASN A 448 -29.95 -0.53 9.23
CA ASN A 448 -30.87 -0.92 8.17
C ASN A 448 -30.86 -2.45 8.05
N GLY A 449 -31.83 -3.11 8.69
CA GLY A 449 -31.83 -4.56 8.83
C GLY A 449 -30.63 -5.03 9.66
N ASN A 450 -29.81 -5.93 9.12
CA ASN A 450 -28.57 -6.38 9.76
C ASN A 450 -27.34 -5.55 9.37
N LYS A 451 -27.50 -4.51 8.54
CA LYS A 451 -26.38 -3.65 8.11
C LYS A 451 -26.19 -2.54 9.12
N ALA A 452 -24.98 -2.45 9.68
CA ALA A 452 -24.64 -1.42 10.65
C ALA A 452 -24.84 -0.01 10.07
N PRO A 453 -25.18 0.99 10.91
CA PRO A 453 -25.14 2.38 10.49
C PRO A 453 -23.71 2.82 10.19
N THR A 454 -23.56 3.85 9.38
CA THR A 454 -22.29 4.57 9.19
C THR A 454 -22.03 5.50 10.38
N PRO A 455 -20.77 5.87 10.66
CA PRO A 455 -20.44 6.87 11.69
C PRO A 455 -21.22 8.18 11.50
N ARG A 456 -21.43 8.60 10.24
CA ARG A 456 -22.20 9.79 9.92
C ARG A 456 -23.70 9.65 10.24
N GLU A 457 -24.31 8.50 9.96
CA GLU A 457 -25.71 8.24 10.33
C GLU A 457 -25.90 8.24 11.84
N VAL A 458 -24.91 7.77 12.60
CA VAL A 458 -24.92 7.84 14.07
C VAL A 458 -24.78 9.26 14.57
N GLU A 459 -23.89 10.07 13.98
CA GLU A 459 -23.75 11.49 14.33
C GLU A 459 -24.99 12.34 13.96
N VAL A 460 -25.72 11.96 12.92
CA VAL A 460 -26.92 12.70 12.46
C VAL A 460 -28.19 12.27 13.18
N SER A 461 -28.39 10.97 13.39
CA SER A 461 -29.67 10.39 13.82
C SER A 461 -29.58 9.61 15.13
N GLY A 462 -28.36 9.43 15.67
CA GLY A 462 -28.10 8.67 16.88
C GLY A 462 -28.25 9.49 18.14
N LYS A 463 -28.69 8.83 19.21
CA LYS A 463 -28.80 9.44 20.54
C LYS A 463 -27.43 9.62 21.23
N TYR A 464 -26.42 8.90 20.78
CA TYR A 464 -25.08 8.87 21.35
C TYR A 464 -24.05 9.14 20.25
N SER A 465 -22.99 9.89 20.57
CA SER A 465 -21.91 10.16 19.62
C SER A 465 -21.21 8.87 19.21
N TYR A 466 -20.74 8.84 17.95
CA TYR A 466 -19.92 7.76 17.42
C TYR A 466 -18.71 7.42 18.33
N THR A 467 -18.10 8.44 18.94
CA THR A 467 -16.95 8.28 19.84
C THR A 467 -17.26 7.42 21.07
N CYS A 468 -18.49 7.49 21.61
CA CYS A 468 -18.90 6.69 22.76
C CYS A 468 -18.81 5.18 22.49
N TYR A 469 -19.06 4.75 21.25
CA TYR A 469 -18.98 3.35 20.86
C TYR A 469 -17.55 2.88 20.68
N MET A 470 -16.67 3.74 20.15
CA MET A 470 -15.24 3.43 20.05
C MET A 470 -14.62 3.29 21.43
N ASP A 471 -14.78 4.30 22.28
CA ASP A 471 -14.16 4.31 23.60
C ASP A 471 -14.62 3.12 24.46
N ARG A 472 -15.85 2.64 24.23
CA ARG A 472 -16.43 1.53 25.00
C ARG A 472 -16.16 0.14 24.42
N PHE A 473 -16.19 -0.02 23.11
CA PHE A 473 -16.16 -1.33 22.44
C PHE A 473 -14.93 -1.56 21.57
N GLY A 474 -13.96 -0.64 21.58
CA GLY A 474 -12.75 -0.69 20.76
C GLY A 474 -12.88 0.17 19.50
N ARG A 475 -12.94 -0.42 18.32
CA ARG A 475 -13.15 0.35 17.08
C ARG A 475 -14.56 0.12 16.55
N TRP A 476 -14.91 0.88 15.52
CA TRP A 476 -16.26 0.87 14.97
C TRP A 476 -16.70 -0.53 14.53
N TRP A 477 -15.78 -1.29 13.93
CA TRP A 477 -16.05 -2.65 13.48
C TRP A 477 -16.50 -3.53 14.65
N GLN A 478 -15.78 -3.49 15.76
CA GLN A 478 -16.08 -4.23 16.99
C GLN A 478 -17.41 -3.82 17.62
N ALA A 479 -17.72 -2.52 17.64
CA ALA A 479 -18.99 -2.02 18.15
C ALA A 479 -20.17 -2.54 17.32
N CYS A 480 -20.03 -2.52 15.99
CA CYS A 480 -21.03 -3.06 15.07
C CYS A 480 -21.23 -4.56 15.30
N VAL A 481 -20.14 -5.33 15.36
CA VAL A 481 -20.23 -6.78 15.54
C VAL A 481 -20.86 -7.09 16.89
N ARG A 482 -20.40 -6.52 18.01
CA ARG A 482 -21.04 -6.69 19.33
C ARG A 482 -22.51 -6.31 19.38
N ALA A 483 -22.96 -5.42 18.48
CA ALA A 483 -24.37 -5.06 18.32
C ALA A 483 -25.17 -6.08 17.46
N ASN A 484 -24.55 -7.20 17.07
CA ASN A 484 -25.06 -8.16 16.11
C ASN A 484 -25.39 -7.52 14.74
N LEU A 485 -24.53 -6.60 14.29
CA LEU A 485 -24.67 -5.90 13.01
C LEU A 485 -23.46 -6.13 12.12
N ARG A 486 -23.70 -6.17 10.80
CA ARG A 486 -22.67 -6.33 9.77
C ARG A 486 -22.03 -4.97 9.46
N PRO A 487 -20.72 -4.80 9.68
CA PRO A 487 -19.98 -3.62 9.25
C PRO A 487 -20.00 -3.46 7.71
N HIS A 488 -19.49 -2.34 7.21
CA HIS A 488 -19.48 -2.07 5.76
C HIS A 488 -18.28 -2.69 5.02
N VAL A 489 -17.19 -3.00 5.73
CA VAL A 489 -15.92 -3.45 5.14
C VAL A 489 -15.31 -4.57 5.96
N ARG A 490 -14.43 -5.36 5.34
CA ARG A 490 -13.69 -6.47 5.98
C ARG A 490 -14.63 -7.48 6.65
N VAL A 491 -15.74 -7.77 5.97
CA VAL A 491 -16.82 -8.62 6.46
C VAL A 491 -16.70 -9.99 5.82
N PRO A 492 -16.56 -11.08 6.60
CA PRO A 492 -16.63 -12.43 6.06
C PRO A 492 -17.87 -12.64 5.20
N LEU A 493 -17.70 -13.33 4.07
CA LEU A 493 -18.81 -13.81 3.25
C LEU A 493 -19.67 -14.77 4.08
N LYS A 494 -20.96 -14.88 3.74
CA LYS A 494 -21.79 -15.94 4.31
C LYS A 494 -21.18 -17.29 3.92
N GLU A 495 -21.32 -18.29 4.77
CA GLU A 495 -20.80 -19.65 4.50
C GLU A 495 -21.20 -20.20 3.14
N ARG A 496 -22.48 -20.04 2.77
CA ARG A 496 -22.99 -20.42 1.44
C ARG A 496 -22.36 -19.61 0.30
N GLU A 497 -22.10 -18.32 0.50
CA GLU A 497 -21.45 -17.46 -0.51
C GLU A 497 -19.98 -17.88 -0.70
N TYR A 498 -19.25 -18.14 0.39
CA TYR A 498 -17.85 -18.57 0.34
C TYR A 498 -17.72 -19.97 -0.29
N SER A 499 -18.60 -20.90 0.07
CA SER A 499 -18.65 -22.25 -0.53
C SER A 499 -18.95 -22.17 -2.02
N ALA A 500 -19.98 -21.41 -2.42
CA ALA A 500 -20.33 -21.22 -3.83
C ALA A 500 -19.18 -20.59 -4.63
N PHE A 501 -18.44 -19.65 -4.05
CA PHE A 501 -17.25 -19.07 -4.68
C PHE A 501 -16.16 -20.13 -4.92
N VAL A 502 -15.81 -20.91 -3.89
CA VAL A 502 -14.79 -21.97 -3.98
C VAL A 502 -15.19 -23.04 -5.00
N GLU A 503 -16.41 -23.55 -4.91
CA GLU A 503 -16.92 -24.57 -5.84
C GLU A 503 -16.92 -24.07 -7.29
N THR A 504 -17.35 -22.82 -7.51
CA THR A 504 -17.32 -22.19 -8.83
C THR A 504 -15.89 -22.00 -9.34
N ALA A 505 -14.93 -21.68 -8.46
CA ALA A 505 -13.52 -21.58 -8.82
C ALA A 505 -12.94 -22.94 -9.22
N VAL A 506 -13.25 -24.03 -8.50
CA VAL A 506 -12.83 -25.40 -8.84
C VAL A 506 -13.38 -25.82 -10.20
N GLN A 507 -14.66 -25.54 -10.45
CA GLN A 507 -15.39 -25.91 -11.67
C GLN A 507 -15.21 -24.94 -12.85
N TYR A 508 -14.39 -23.89 -12.71
CA TYR A 508 -14.17 -22.96 -13.81
C TYR A 508 -13.53 -23.69 -15.02
N ASP A 509 -13.55 -23.15 -16.23
CA ASP A 509 -12.90 -23.83 -17.37
C ASP A 509 -11.46 -23.33 -17.57
N ASP A 510 -11.28 -22.01 -17.46
CA ASP A 510 -9.99 -21.35 -17.61
C ASP A 510 -9.03 -21.62 -16.43
N PRO A 511 -7.87 -22.27 -16.64
CA PRO A 511 -6.96 -22.67 -15.57
C PRO A 511 -6.35 -21.48 -14.80
N ILE A 512 -6.12 -20.35 -15.47
CA ILE A 512 -5.60 -19.13 -14.83
C ILE A 512 -6.63 -18.55 -13.87
N THR A 513 -7.90 -18.46 -14.30
CA THR A 513 -9.01 -18.07 -13.42
C THR A 513 -9.13 -19.00 -12.21
N LYS A 514 -8.95 -20.32 -12.38
CA LYS A 514 -8.93 -21.27 -11.25
C LYS A 514 -7.81 -20.97 -10.26
N ILE A 515 -6.58 -20.82 -10.75
CA ILE A 515 -5.42 -20.56 -9.90
C ILE A 515 -5.65 -19.29 -9.08
N ILE A 516 -6.03 -18.19 -9.74
CA ILE A 516 -6.29 -16.91 -9.07
C ILE A 516 -7.43 -17.04 -8.06
N GLY A 517 -8.53 -17.70 -8.44
CA GLY A 517 -9.68 -17.90 -7.57
C GLY A 517 -9.35 -18.70 -6.31
N LEU A 518 -8.62 -19.81 -6.48
CA LEU A 518 -8.24 -20.69 -5.38
C LEU A 518 -7.15 -20.06 -4.49
N LEU A 519 -6.15 -19.40 -5.06
CA LEU A 519 -5.18 -18.63 -4.27
C LEU A 519 -5.88 -17.52 -3.48
N SER A 520 -6.81 -16.78 -4.10
CA SER A 520 -7.57 -15.73 -3.41
C SER A 520 -8.47 -16.28 -2.28
N ALA A 521 -9.00 -17.50 -2.44
CA ALA A 521 -9.86 -18.12 -1.45
C ALA A 521 -9.07 -18.72 -0.27
N PHE A 522 -7.88 -19.30 -0.54
CA PHE A 522 -7.16 -20.15 0.42
C PHE A 522 -5.85 -19.57 0.94
N THR A 523 -5.47 -18.38 0.50
CA THR A 523 -4.30 -17.67 0.98
C THR A 523 -4.67 -16.26 1.43
N GLY A 524 -3.79 -15.62 2.20
CA GLY A 524 -3.90 -14.19 2.50
C GLY A 524 -3.39 -13.26 1.40
N LEU A 525 -3.00 -13.77 0.22
CA LEU A 525 -2.38 -12.97 -0.83
C LEU A 525 -3.34 -11.88 -1.28
N THR A 526 -2.89 -10.64 -1.19
CA THR A 526 -3.69 -9.48 -1.61
C THR A 526 -3.75 -9.38 -3.13
N THR A 527 -4.72 -8.65 -3.67
CA THR A 527 -4.83 -8.39 -5.11
C THR A 527 -3.52 -7.87 -5.74
N PRO A 528 -2.75 -6.95 -5.09
CA PRO A 528 -1.39 -6.62 -5.53
C PRO A 528 -0.43 -7.81 -5.55
N LEU A 529 -0.32 -8.56 -4.45
CA LEU A 529 0.60 -9.72 -4.35
C LEU A 529 0.26 -10.82 -5.35
N LEU A 530 -1.02 -11.06 -5.63
CA LEU A 530 -1.45 -12.00 -6.67
C LEU A 530 -1.11 -11.52 -8.08
N GLY A 531 -1.00 -10.21 -8.29
CA GLY A 531 -0.57 -9.63 -9.56
C GLY A 531 0.94 -9.64 -9.77
N GLU A 532 1.71 -9.89 -8.70
CA GLU A 532 3.17 -10.05 -8.68
C GLU A 532 3.58 -11.50 -8.43
N PHE A 533 2.60 -12.40 -8.29
CA PHE A 533 2.84 -13.80 -7.93
C PHE A 533 3.66 -14.48 -9.01
N SER A 534 4.77 -15.10 -8.58
CA SER A 534 5.66 -15.88 -9.44
C SER A 534 5.71 -17.32 -8.95
N THR A 535 5.91 -18.25 -9.90
CA THR A 535 6.19 -19.66 -9.55
C THR A 535 7.50 -19.83 -8.78
N GLU A 536 8.40 -18.84 -8.83
CA GLU A 536 9.60 -18.80 -8.00
C GLU A 536 9.31 -18.67 -6.50
N TRP A 537 8.11 -18.20 -6.13
CA TRP A 537 7.67 -18.16 -4.73
C TRP A 537 7.27 -19.55 -4.23
N LEU A 538 7.18 -20.57 -5.09
CA LEU A 538 6.76 -21.91 -4.69
C LEU A 538 7.94 -22.77 -4.26
N ASP A 539 7.99 -23.11 -2.96
CA ASP A 539 8.91 -24.12 -2.46
C ASP A 539 8.26 -25.50 -2.49
N ARG A 540 9.06 -26.53 -2.78
CA ARG A 540 8.66 -27.95 -2.81
C ARG A 540 7.50 -28.29 -3.75
N LEU A 541 7.23 -27.48 -4.77
CA LEU A 541 6.14 -27.70 -5.72
C LEU A 541 6.13 -29.12 -6.32
N TYR A 542 7.30 -29.72 -6.56
CA TYR A 542 7.44 -31.06 -7.14
C TYR A 542 7.70 -32.17 -6.12
N SER A 543 7.55 -31.89 -4.82
CA SER A 543 7.76 -32.89 -3.78
C SER A 543 6.51 -33.73 -3.58
N ASP A 544 6.63 -35.04 -3.75
CA ASP A 544 5.53 -35.97 -3.40
C ASP A 544 5.51 -36.31 -1.90
N ARG A 545 6.48 -35.80 -1.12
CA ARG A 545 6.68 -36.13 0.31
C ARG A 545 6.40 -34.97 1.26
N HIS A 546 6.40 -33.74 0.76
CA HIS A 546 6.21 -32.53 1.57
C HIS A 546 5.14 -31.67 0.94
N ASP A 547 4.49 -30.84 1.77
CA ASP A 547 3.50 -29.90 1.27
C ASP A 547 4.16 -28.74 0.51
N THR A 548 3.49 -28.30 -0.55
CA THR A 548 3.89 -27.11 -1.32
C THR A 548 3.70 -25.87 -0.46
N LEU A 549 4.74 -25.05 -0.39
CA LEU A 549 4.75 -23.79 0.34
C LEU A 549 4.77 -22.63 -0.65
N ILE A 550 4.14 -21.52 -0.28
CA ILE A 550 4.34 -20.22 -0.91
C ILE A 550 5.22 -19.42 0.04
N VAL A 551 6.35 -18.95 -0.47
CA VAL A 551 7.30 -18.07 0.20
C VAL A 551 7.21 -16.70 -0.48
N VAL A 552 6.43 -15.80 0.10
CA VAL A 552 6.29 -14.43 -0.40
C VAL A 552 7.53 -13.65 0.05
N PRO A 553 8.37 -13.16 -0.88
CA PRO A 553 9.61 -12.50 -0.50
C PRO A 553 9.34 -11.18 0.22
N SER A 554 10.16 -10.89 1.23
CA SER A 554 10.09 -9.69 2.07
C SER A 554 10.08 -8.37 1.28
N GLU A 555 10.68 -8.32 0.10
CA GLU A 555 10.65 -7.16 -0.79
C GLU A 555 9.26 -6.78 -1.32
N HIS A 556 8.30 -7.71 -1.30
CA HIS A 556 6.92 -7.48 -1.75
C HIS A 556 5.96 -7.16 -0.59
N ILE A 557 6.42 -7.21 0.65
CA ILE A 557 5.58 -7.13 1.85
C ILE A 557 6.11 -6.14 2.88
N ALA A 558 5.35 -5.91 3.95
CA ALA A 558 5.63 -4.83 4.91
C ALA A 558 6.67 -5.21 5.99
N THR A 559 7.18 -6.44 5.93
CA THR A 559 8.09 -7.07 6.90
C THR A 559 9.45 -7.33 6.29
N THR A 560 10.46 -7.47 7.14
CA THR A 560 11.83 -7.81 6.73
C THR A 560 12.06 -9.32 6.58
N GLU A 561 11.06 -10.12 6.91
CA GLU A 561 11.06 -11.58 6.81
C GLU A 561 10.08 -12.02 5.73
N ASP A 562 10.46 -13.08 5.02
CA ASP A 562 9.60 -13.70 4.01
C ASP A 562 8.39 -14.32 4.69
N TRP A 563 7.24 -14.21 4.04
CA TRP A 563 6.02 -14.79 4.54
C TRP A 563 5.81 -16.17 3.94
N VAL A 564 5.90 -17.19 4.79
CA VAL A 564 5.72 -18.59 4.39
C VAL A 564 4.32 -19.05 4.76
N LEU A 565 3.58 -19.57 3.78
CA LEU A 565 2.28 -20.18 3.99
C LEU A 565 2.15 -21.50 3.25
N GLN A 566 1.31 -22.39 3.75
CA GLN A 566 1.07 -23.70 3.15
C GLN A 566 -0.13 -23.64 2.19
N ILE A 567 -0.03 -24.34 1.06
CA ILE A 567 -1.18 -24.51 0.16
C ILE A 567 -2.06 -25.67 0.66
N PRO A 568 -3.37 -25.46 0.88
CA PRO A 568 -4.24 -26.55 1.30
C PRO A 568 -4.44 -27.55 0.15
N LYS A 569 -4.31 -28.84 0.50
CA LYS A 569 -4.59 -29.96 -0.41
C LYS A 569 -6.07 -30.33 -0.43
N ARG A 570 -6.78 -30.02 0.65
CA ARG A 570 -8.19 -30.35 0.85
C ARG A 570 -8.98 -29.14 1.33
N TRP A 571 -10.24 -29.11 0.95
CA TRP A 571 -11.23 -28.11 1.33
C TRP A 571 -12.35 -28.80 2.11
N HIS A 572 -12.72 -28.25 3.26
CA HIS A 572 -13.88 -28.68 4.04
C HIS A 572 -14.94 -27.58 3.91
N PRO A 573 -16.00 -27.78 3.13
CA PRO A 573 -17.06 -26.78 3.03
C PRO A 573 -17.69 -26.52 4.41
N PRO A 574 -17.97 -25.26 4.78
CA PRO A 574 -18.63 -24.93 6.05
C PRO A 574 -19.92 -25.71 6.35
N SER A 575 -20.63 -26.19 5.32
CA SER A 575 -21.90 -26.92 5.45
C SER A 575 -21.77 -28.44 5.25
N SER A 576 -20.55 -29.00 5.22
CA SER A 576 -20.30 -30.42 4.97
C SER A 576 -19.12 -30.93 5.78
N ASP A 577 -19.26 -32.13 6.34
CA ASP A 577 -18.16 -32.83 7.03
C ASP A 577 -17.18 -33.51 6.04
N GLU A 578 -17.50 -33.52 4.75
CA GLU A 578 -16.67 -34.17 3.72
C GLU A 578 -15.55 -33.24 3.21
N ALA A 579 -14.34 -33.80 3.12
CA ALA A 579 -13.18 -33.13 2.55
C ALA A 579 -13.11 -33.34 1.03
N HIS A 580 -12.99 -32.26 0.26
CA HIS A 580 -12.78 -32.30 -1.19
C HIS A 580 -11.33 -32.00 -1.55
N GLU A 581 -10.75 -32.73 -2.50
CA GLU A 581 -9.40 -32.42 -3.01
C GLU A 581 -9.38 -31.11 -3.81
N LEU A 582 -8.39 -30.27 -3.53
CA LEU A 582 -8.17 -29.03 -4.26
C LEU A 582 -7.21 -29.27 -5.44
N PRO A 583 -7.56 -28.85 -6.67
CA PRO A 583 -6.69 -29.05 -7.84
C PRO A 583 -5.49 -28.10 -7.87
N LEU A 584 -5.33 -27.25 -6.85
CA LEU A 584 -4.41 -26.11 -6.85
C LEU A 584 -2.95 -26.52 -7.05
N GLU A 585 -2.46 -27.55 -6.36
CA GLU A 585 -1.08 -28.02 -6.53
C GLU A 585 -0.80 -28.50 -7.97
N GLY A 586 -1.74 -29.26 -8.56
CA GLY A 586 -1.64 -29.72 -9.95
C GLY A 586 -1.68 -28.56 -10.95
N LEU A 587 -2.51 -27.56 -10.70
CA LEU A 587 -2.59 -26.35 -11.52
C LEU A 587 -1.30 -25.52 -11.46
N LEU A 588 -0.67 -25.41 -10.29
CA LEU A 588 0.60 -24.70 -10.12
C LEU A 588 1.76 -25.45 -10.81
N LYS A 589 1.80 -26.80 -10.72
CA LYS A 589 2.73 -27.64 -11.51
C LYS A 589 2.53 -27.45 -13.01
N TRP A 590 1.28 -27.33 -13.46
CA TRP A 590 0.96 -27.04 -14.87
C TRP A 590 1.45 -25.65 -15.28
N HIS A 591 1.23 -24.64 -14.44
CA HIS A 591 1.63 -23.26 -14.69
C HIS A 591 3.15 -23.12 -14.82
N ASP A 592 3.92 -23.69 -13.88
CA ASP A 592 5.39 -23.71 -13.93
C ASP A 592 5.92 -24.39 -15.21
N LYS A 593 5.30 -25.50 -15.62
CA LYS A 593 5.68 -26.21 -16.85
C LYS A 593 5.28 -25.49 -18.13
N SER A 594 4.14 -24.81 -18.14
CA SER A 594 3.60 -24.17 -19.34
C SER A 594 4.36 -22.90 -19.73
N LYS A 595 5.07 -22.27 -18.76
CA LYS A 595 5.78 -21.00 -18.93
C LYS A 595 4.90 -19.88 -19.49
N ILE A 596 3.59 -19.96 -19.27
CA ILE A 596 2.63 -18.94 -19.66
C ILE A 596 2.80 -17.77 -18.67
N THR A 597 3.32 -16.64 -19.13
CA THR A 597 3.61 -15.47 -18.28
C THR A 597 2.37 -14.62 -17.97
N ASP A 598 1.16 -15.09 -18.30
CA ASP A 598 -0.06 -14.32 -18.08
C ASP A 598 -0.23 -14.02 -16.58
N ILE A 599 -0.02 -14.99 -15.68
CA ILE A 599 -0.08 -14.72 -14.22
C ILE A 599 0.99 -13.71 -13.78
N ASP A 600 2.18 -13.79 -14.36
CA ASP A 600 3.32 -12.92 -14.03
C ASP A 600 3.15 -11.47 -14.54
N THR A 601 2.08 -11.15 -15.29
CA THR A 601 1.88 -9.83 -15.93
C THR A 601 0.47 -9.24 -15.77
N ILE A 602 -0.44 -9.92 -15.08
CA ILE A 602 -1.87 -9.55 -14.95
C ILE A 602 -2.09 -8.22 -14.22
N GLY A 603 -1.18 -7.83 -13.31
CA GLY A 603 -1.28 -6.63 -12.48
C GLY A 603 -2.55 -6.58 -11.61
N LYS A 604 -2.65 -5.59 -10.70
CA LYS A 604 -3.77 -5.51 -9.74
C LYS A 604 -5.16 -5.46 -10.41
N GLY A 605 -5.29 -4.71 -11.51
CA GLY A 605 -6.56 -4.55 -12.22
C GLY A 605 -7.06 -5.84 -12.88
N GLY A 606 -6.13 -6.65 -13.41
CA GLY A 606 -6.46 -7.92 -14.03
C GLY A 606 -6.94 -8.96 -13.00
N VAL A 607 -6.24 -9.10 -11.86
CA VAL A 607 -6.62 -10.04 -10.78
C VAL A 607 -8.04 -9.78 -10.30
N THR A 608 -8.40 -8.51 -10.09
CA THR A 608 -9.76 -8.12 -9.69
C THR A 608 -10.81 -8.61 -10.70
N GLY A 609 -10.51 -8.52 -11.99
CA GLY A 609 -11.39 -9.00 -13.06
C GLY A 609 -11.62 -10.52 -13.01
N TYR A 610 -10.59 -11.32 -12.69
CA TYR A 610 -10.73 -12.77 -12.55
C TYR A 610 -11.61 -13.16 -11.36
N ILE A 611 -11.37 -12.54 -10.20
CA ILE A 611 -12.19 -12.75 -8.99
C ILE A 611 -13.65 -12.39 -9.25
N GLN A 612 -13.90 -11.25 -9.94
CA GLN A 612 -15.24 -10.82 -10.30
C GLN A 612 -15.96 -11.78 -11.26
N LYS A 613 -15.24 -12.41 -12.19
CA LYS A 613 -15.83 -13.44 -13.08
C LYS A 613 -16.37 -14.62 -12.28
N ILE A 614 -15.60 -15.10 -11.31
CA ILE A 614 -16.02 -16.21 -10.42
C ILE A 614 -17.21 -15.77 -9.57
N ALA A 615 -17.12 -14.61 -8.91
CA ALA A 615 -18.19 -14.10 -8.05
C ALA A 615 -19.52 -13.91 -8.80
N LYS A 616 -19.46 -13.40 -10.04
CA LYS A 616 -20.63 -13.26 -10.91
C LYS A 616 -21.23 -14.63 -11.28
N LYS A 617 -20.37 -15.61 -11.61
CA LYS A 617 -20.81 -16.97 -11.96
C LYS A 617 -21.39 -17.72 -10.75
N SER A 618 -20.91 -17.43 -9.54
CA SER A 618 -21.41 -17.98 -8.28
C SER A 618 -22.64 -17.26 -7.71
N GLY A 619 -23.21 -16.28 -8.44
CA GLY A 619 -24.42 -15.56 -8.02
C GLY A 619 -24.22 -14.58 -6.86
N ILE A 620 -22.97 -14.18 -6.56
CA ILE A 620 -22.68 -13.23 -5.49
C ILE A 620 -22.75 -11.81 -6.06
N ASP A 621 -23.92 -11.19 -5.94
CA ASP A 621 -24.12 -9.79 -6.35
C ASP A 621 -23.83 -8.83 -5.19
N ARG A 622 -22.60 -8.29 -5.16
CA ARG A 622 -22.24 -7.16 -4.29
C ARG A 622 -21.71 -6.03 -5.17
N GLN A 623 -22.05 -4.79 -4.82
CA GLN A 623 -21.52 -3.60 -5.51
C GLN A 623 -20.00 -3.68 -5.65
N ARG A 624 -19.51 -3.30 -6.84
CA ARG A 624 -18.16 -3.48 -7.44
C ARG A 624 -16.90 -3.34 -6.54
N ASN A 625 -16.98 -2.76 -5.34
CA ASN A 625 -15.80 -2.23 -4.64
C ASN A 625 -15.36 -2.95 -3.34
N CYS A 626 -15.97 -4.08 -2.95
CA CYS A 626 -15.62 -4.73 -1.67
C CYS A 626 -15.61 -6.27 -1.67
N PHE A 627 -15.71 -6.96 -2.79
CA PHE A 627 -15.79 -8.43 -2.77
C PHE A 627 -14.42 -9.08 -2.51
N ASP A 628 -13.39 -8.65 -3.22
CA ASP A 628 -11.99 -9.09 -3.07
C ASP A 628 -11.47 -8.85 -1.64
N SER A 629 -11.81 -7.69 -1.05
CA SER A 629 -11.44 -7.37 0.33
C SER A 629 -12.17 -8.18 1.41
N ASN A 630 -13.18 -8.98 1.04
CA ASN A 630 -13.91 -9.87 1.96
C ASN A 630 -13.46 -11.34 1.89
N LEU A 631 -12.74 -11.78 0.85
CA LEU A 631 -12.25 -13.16 0.74
C LEU A 631 -11.26 -13.51 1.85
N ARG A 632 -10.30 -12.63 2.13
CA ARG A 632 -9.31 -12.82 3.18
C ARG A 632 -9.91 -12.86 4.61
N PRO A 633 -10.84 -11.95 4.98
CA PRO A 633 -11.69 -12.12 6.17
C PRO A 633 -12.48 -13.43 6.21
N SER A 634 -12.97 -13.91 5.06
CA SER A 634 -13.73 -15.16 4.97
C SER A 634 -12.84 -16.36 5.27
N LEU A 635 -11.61 -16.37 4.77
CA LEU A 635 -10.61 -17.39 5.07
C LEU A 635 -10.26 -17.38 6.57
N ALA A 636 -10.01 -16.21 7.15
CA ALA A 636 -9.72 -16.10 8.59
C ALA A 636 -10.86 -16.68 9.44
N ALA A 637 -12.10 -16.26 9.17
CA ALA A 637 -13.28 -16.77 9.87
C ALA A 637 -13.49 -18.28 9.62
N HIS A 638 -13.21 -18.78 8.41
CA HIS A 638 -13.31 -20.19 8.11
C HIS A 638 -12.29 -21.03 8.89
N LEU A 639 -11.02 -20.62 8.93
CA LEU A 639 -9.97 -21.32 9.70
C LEU A 639 -10.32 -21.36 11.19
N ILE A 640 -10.77 -20.23 11.74
CA ILE A 640 -11.24 -20.15 13.13
C ILE A 640 -12.42 -21.09 13.39
N ARG A 641 -13.41 -21.18 12.48
CA ARG A 641 -14.52 -22.13 12.62
C ARG A 641 -14.06 -23.59 12.64
N GLN A 642 -12.97 -23.90 11.94
CA GLN A 642 -12.36 -25.23 11.91
C GLN A 642 -11.48 -25.51 13.14
N GLY A 643 -11.39 -24.57 14.08
CA GLY A 643 -10.60 -24.71 15.31
C GLY A 643 -9.11 -24.42 15.15
N ALA A 644 -8.71 -23.74 14.07
CA ALA A 644 -7.32 -23.31 13.91
C ALA A 644 -6.94 -22.29 15.00
N GLU A 645 -5.75 -22.42 15.55
CA GLU A 645 -5.23 -21.48 16.53
C GLU A 645 -5.14 -20.07 15.90
N VAL A 646 -5.31 -19.03 16.72
CA VAL A 646 -5.34 -17.63 16.23
C VAL A 646 -4.08 -17.29 15.41
N TRP A 647 -2.92 -17.77 15.86
CA TRP A 647 -1.65 -17.52 15.18
C TRP A 647 -1.53 -18.28 13.85
N GLU A 648 -2.12 -19.49 13.72
CA GLU A 648 -2.15 -20.26 12.48
C GLU A 648 -3.02 -19.56 11.44
N ALA A 649 -4.20 -19.09 11.86
CA ALA A 649 -5.05 -18.26 11.04
C ALA A 649 -4.28 -17.00 10.61
N ALA A 650 -3.71 -16.24 11.56
CA ALA A 650 -2.93 -15.03 11.30
C ALA A 650 -1.81 -15.25 10.28
N MET A 651 -1.07 -16.37 10.40
CA MET A 651 -0.02 -16.78 9.47
C MET A 651 -0.59 -17.05 8.07
N GLN A 652 -1.61 -17.91 7.94
CA GLN A 652 -2.19 -18.30 6.65
C GLN A 652 -2.81 -17.11 5.91
N VAL A 653 -3.45 -16.21 6.68
CA VAL A 653 -4.03 -14.99 6.15
C VAL A 653 -3.04 -13.84 6.13
N GLY A 654 -1.75 -14.02 6.42
CA GLY A 654 -0.68 -13.01 6.30
C GLY A 654 -0.89 -11.74 7.14
N PHE A 655 -1.59 -11.83 8.26
CA PHE A 655 -2.04 -10.69 9.06
C PHE A 655 -0.88 -9.79 9.52
N GLU A 656 0.21 -10.38 9.99
CA GLU A 656 1.40 -9.69 10.48
C GLU A 656 2.35 -9.24 9.35
N TYR A 657 2.25 -9.91 8.19
CA TYR A 657 3.15 -9.72 7.05
C TYR A 657 2.70 -8.60 6.10
N THR A 658 1.41 -8.24 6.13
CA THR A 658 0.86 -7.16 5.30
C THR A 658 0.40 -5.96 6.13
N ASN A 659 0.02 -4.87 5.45
CA ASN A 659 -0.56 -3.69 6.11
C ASN A 659 -1.98 -3.90 6.65
N TRP A 660 -2.47 -5.15 6.70
CA TRP A 660 -3.84 -5.46 7.09
C TRP A 660 -4.13 -5.08 8.55
N GLY A 661 -3.21 -5.41 9.47
CA GLY A 661 -3.26 -4.97 10.87
C GLY A 661 -2.77 -3.52 11.11
N ARG A 662 -1.85 -2.99 10.28
CA ARG A 662 -1.26 -1.64 10.46
C ARG A 662 -2.23 -0.48 10.23
N LEU A 663 -3.27 -0.68 9.43
CA LEU A 663 -4.36 0.30 9.27
C LEU A 663 -5.27 0.35 10.51
N GLY A 664 -5.05 -0.53 11.49
CA GLY A 664 -5.64 -0.47 12.82
C GLY A 664 -7.11 -0.84 12.91
N GLU A 665 -7.88 -0.94 11.82
CA GLU A 665 -9.33 -1.11 11.89
C GLU A 665 -9.81 -2.46 12.47
N THR A 666 -9.04 -3.54 12.31
CA THR A 666 -9.41 -4.93 12.70
C THR A 666 -8.17 -5.75 13.06
N GLY A 667 -8.22 -6.50 14.16
CA GLY A 667 -7.30 -7.54 14.61
C GLY A 667 -7.67 -8.92 14.05
N ILE A 668 -6.78 -9.91 14.17
CA ILE A 668 -7.14 -11.30 13.82
C ILE A 668 -8.17 -11.86 14.83
N GLU A 669 -8.04 -11.47 16.09
CA GLU A 669 -8.92 -11.83 17.21
C GLU A 669 -10.35 -11.29 17.04
N ASP A 670 -10.51 -10.21 16.27
CA ASP A 670 -11.83 -9.69 15.94
C ASP A 670 -12.66 -10.69 15.14
N TYR A 671 -12.03 -11.62 14.41
CA TYR A 671 -12.74 -12.68 13.70
C TYR A 671 -13.24 -13.79 14.64
N LEU A 672 -12.64 -13.98 15.82
CA LEU A 672 -13.23 -14.82 16.88
C LEU A 672 -14.54 -14.21 17.37
N LEU A 673 -14.54 -12.89 17.63
CA LEU A 673 -15.75 -12.14 17.98
C LEU A 673 -16.81 -12.26 16.88
N TRP A 674 -16.43 -12.16 15.61
CA TRP A 674 -17.36 -12.34 14.49
C TRP A 674 -17.99 -13.71 14.49
N VAL A 675 -17.18 -14.78 14.51
CA VAL A 675 -17.65 -16.17 14.45
C VAL A 675 -18.56 -16.49 15.64
N TYR A 676 -18.19 -16.03 16.84
CA TYR A 676 -19.03 -16.16 18.03
C TYR A 676 -20.37 -15.43 17.87
N GLN A 677 -20.34 -14.15 17.48
CA GLN A 677 -21.53 -13.30 17.49
C GLN A 677 -22.50 -13.59 16.34
N MET A 678 -21.96 -13.89 15.16
CA MET A 678 -22.75 -14.06 13.92
C MET A 678 -23.16 -15.51 13.71
N ASP A 679 -22.33 -16.46 14.14
CA ASP A 679 -22.53 -17.88 13.87
C ASP A 679 -22.77 -18.70 15.15
N GLY A 680 -22.65 -18.09 16.34
CA GLY A 680 -22.84 -18.77 17.63
C GLY A 680 -21.72 -19.75 18.00
N THR A 681 -20.65 -19.81 17.21
CA THR A 681 -19.57 -20.78 17.37
C THR A 681 -18.56 -20.30 18.42
N VAL A 682 -18.35 -21.07 19.47
CA VAL A 682 -17.38 -20.77 20.53
C VAL A 682 -16.04 -21.41 20.18
N HIS A 683 -14.99 -20.59 20.13
CA HIS A 683 -13.61 -21.04 19.94
C HIS A 683 -12.91 -21.15 21.31
N HIS A 684 -12.01 -22.13 21.49
CA HIS A 684 -11.36 -22.35 22.80
C HIS A 684 -10.43 -21.20 23.21
N ASP A 685 -9.78 -20.53 22.24
CA ASP A 685 -8.98 -19.32 22.49
C ASP A 685 -9.81 -18.07 22.78
N TYR A 686 -11.14 -18.14 22.72
CA TYR A 686 -12.01 -16.98 22.83
C TYR A 686 -12.92 -17.03 24.05
N GLU A 687 -12.67 -16.12 24.99
CA GLU A 687 -13.58 -15.82 26.09
C GLU A 687 -14.39 -14.55 25.74
N PRO A 688 -15.70 -14.64 25.44
CA PRO A 688 -16.51 -13.50 25.02
C PRO A 688 -16.75 -12.52 26.18
N LYS A 689 -15.76 -11.67 26.50
CA LYS A 689 -15.92 -10.57 27.46
C LYS A 689 -16.53 -9.35 26.78
N GLY A 690 -17.61 -8.83 27.37
CA GLY A 690 -18.29 -7.61 26.89
C GLY A 690 -19.21 -7.81 25.68
N VAL A 691 -19.65 -9.05 25.42
CA VAL A 691 -20.75 -9.31 24.48
C VAL A 691 -22.06 -9.25 25.27
N HIS A 692 -22.83 -8.19 25.08
CA HIS A 692 -24.04 -7.90 25.89
C HIS A 692 -25.36 -8.22 25.17
N LEU A 693 -25.28 -8.56 23.88
CA LEU A 693 -26.35 -9.11 23.09
C LEU A 693 -25.87 -10.49 22.66
N ASP A 694 -26.42 -11.54 23.27
CA ASP A 694 -26.09 -12.91 22.91
C ASP A 694 -26.32 -13.13 21.40
N PRO A 695 -25.54 -14.02 20.75
CA PRO A 695 -25.80 -14.41 19.38
C PRO A 695 -27.28 -14.81 19.24
N PRO A 696 -27.94 -14.47 18.11
CA PRO A 696 -29.32 -14.87 17.91
C PRO A 696 -29.41 -16.38 18.11
N MET A 697 -30.29 -16.85 19.00
CA MET A 697 -30.50 -18.29 19.19
C MET A 697 -30.72 -18.89 17.81
N THR A 698 -29.79 -19.75 17.38
CA THR A 698 -29.81 -20.35 16.04
C THR A 698 -31.15 -21.03 15.86
N HIS A 699 -31.86 -20.69 14.78
CA HIS A 699 -32.94 -21.52 14.29
C HIS A 699 -32.35 -22.91 14.02
N GLU A 700 -32.88 -23.90 14.73
CA GLU A 700 -32.78 -25.33 14.41
C GLU A 700 -33.06 -25.62 12.93
#